data_AF-A0A6L6Q0S8-F1
#
_entry.id   AF-A0A6L6Q0S8-F1
#
_cell.length_a   1.000
_cell.length_b   1.000
_cell.length_c   1.000
_cell.angle_alpha   90.00
_cell.angle_beta   90.00
_cell.angle_gamma   90.00
#
_symmetry.space_group_name_H-M   'P 1'
#
loop_
_entity.id
_entity.type
_entity.pdbx_description
1 polymer ?
#
loop_
_entity_poly.entity_id
_entity_poly.type
_entity_poly.pdbx_seq_one_letter_code
_entity_poly.pdbx_strand_id
1 'polypeptide(L)'
;MKQTSNTAAQPGSYPGQAHRTHGGGADMLVERACAEACSAIAPAWPLDRAIAVNPHWARIGMPLRRVAARMAVLGSIGVLPPREQQQQAYDAGRITLADVDFALRHVPGAQTRDLTARQCLDALAVQPGVQQLPLLIDVLDNDPQRHTRLSWRQAITHQVSQTCAAYFDHHQADWQPARTQGLYAFWRDTLRHDHGIGMLMGLPDIGRAIDALPATARDAEQWVMARLGLPPAVWADYLEAVLLTVNGWASWCAYLGWQARLEGRTDPHLRDLLAIRLAWGALLLECKDDLAARQAYAALRHAWDQAPAILQAAEHALLVDEVWQVALEAGYQRTLAQRLLAPPAATRVATHVATHVIEVQAAFCIDVRSEPLRRALEAAWPAVQTVGCAGFFGLPAAYTPLGTPARRPQLPGLLAPAIDITDCVAPAADAGLQQAAGRARQARLAMKAQWHGASRWPGAAFSYVEAAGLGYLAKLGNWILPRRRGRARDDLEGMPRRYRALCQPQLTGLETGAQVDLAYRILHAMGLAHGLAPLVLLVGHGSQSANNAHAAALDCGACCGQSGDVNARTLARLLNHPAVRSGLHARGIAIPDATVFMAALHNTTTDEVEVFDEDVAELLRPHAAQGRWRQLQDALAQAGSQVRRERAPRL
;
A
#
# COMPACT_ATOMS: atom_id res chain seq x y z
N MET A 1 -40.20 50.55 34.96
CA MET A 1 -40.19 51.92 35.52
C MET A 1 -38.77 52.43 35.42
N LYS A 2 -38.38 53.51 34.73
CA LYS A 2 -39.07 54.59 34.02
C LYS A 2 -38.18 54.98 32.82
N GLN A 3 -38.82 55.36 31.72
CA GLN A 3 -38.26 56.05 30.56
C GLN A 3 -37.90 57.51 30.91
N THR A 4 -36.92 58.07 30.20
CA THR A 4 -36.94 59.39 29.51
C THR A 4 -35.62 59.48 28.71
N SER A 5 -35.56 59.29 27.39
CA SER A 5 -35.90 60.20 26.27
C SER A 5 -35.24 61.58 26.34
N ASN A 6 -34.25 61.83 25.46
CA ASN A 6 -34.08 63.14 24.84
C ASN A 6 -33.48 63.00 23.43
N THR A 7 -34.00 63.80 22.51
CA THR A 7 -33.91 63.68 21.05
C THR A 7 -33.18 64.89 20.49
N ALA A 8 -32.23 64.74 19.55
CA ALA A 8 -31.90 65.79 18.56
C ALA A 8 -31.09 65.25 17.36
N ALA A 9 -31.76 65.27 16.20
CA ALA A 9 -31.37 65.46 14.80
C ALA A 9 -29.91 65.28 14.27
N GLN A 10 -29.86 64.49 13.18
CA GLN A 10 -28.87 64.29 12.10
C GLN A 10 -28.61 65.56 11.22
N PRO A 11 -27.54 65.66 10.39
CA PRO A 11 -27.42 64.93 9.11
C PRO A 11 -25.99 64.58 8.58
N GLY A 12 -25.92 63.58 7.69
CA GLY A 12 -24.71 63.29 6.91
C GLY A 12 -24.67 61.91 6.24
N SER A 13 -25.50 61.72 5.21
CA SER A 13 -25.59 60.53 4.36
C SER A 13 -24.38 60.32 3.43
N TYR A 14 -23.86 59.09 3.35
CA TYR A 14 -23.27 58.51 2.14
C TYR A 14 -23.83 57.10 1.91
N PRO A 15 -24.15 56.70 0.66
CA PRO A 15 -25.03 55.56 0.40
C PRO A 15 -24.27 54.25 0.14
N GLY A 16 -24.91 53.15 0.53
CA GLY A 16 -25.03 51.98 -0.34
C GLY A 16 -23.95 50.90 -0.24
N GLN A 17 -24.06 50.06 0.79
CA GLN A 17 -23.64 48.66 0.69
C GLN A 17 -24.46 47.98 -0.42
N ALA A 18 -23.87 47.82 -1.60
CA ALA A 18 -24.31 46.83 -2.56
C ALA A 18 -23.72 45.48 -2.13
N HIS A 19 -24.58 44.62 -1.57
CA HIS A 19 -24.32 43.19 -1.46
C HIS A 19 -23.92 42.64 -2.83
N ARG A 20 -22.64 42.25 -2.98
CA ARG A 20 -22.16 41.54 -4.17
C ARG A 20 -22.69 40.11 -4.13
N THR A 21 -23.74 39.83 -4.90
CA THR A 21 -24.23 38.49 -5.21
C THR A 21 -23.45 37.85 -6.39
N HIS A 22 -22.13 38.07 -6.47
CA HIS A 22 -21.26 37.52 -7.52
C HIS A 22 -20.26 36.44 -7.05
N GLY A 23 -20.29 36.03 -5.76
CA GLY A 23 -19.30 35.10 -5.20
C GLY A 23 -19.58 33.59 -5.41
N GLY A 24 -20.84 33.18 -5.51
CA GLY A 24 -21.19 31.74 -5.44
C GLY A 24 -20.72 30.88 -6.62
N GLY A 25 -20.68 31.44 -7.84
CA GLY A 25 -20.30 30.67 -9.04
C GLY A 25 -18.81 30.37 -9.12
N ALA A 26 -17.95 31.33 -8.76
CA ALA A 26 -16.50 31.14 -8.75
C ALA A 26 -16.07 30.15 -7.65
N ASP A 27 -16.70 30.23 -6.47
CA ASP A 27 -16.45 29.32 -5.36
C ASP A 27 -16.75 27.87 -5.72
N MET A 28 -17.88 27.62 -6.42
CA MET A 28 -18.23 26.29 -6.88
C MET A 28 -17.24 25.72 -7.90
N LEU A 29 -16.69 26.56 -8.77
CA LEU A 29 -15.69 26.12 -9.75
C LEU A 29 -14.37 25.74 -9.08
N VAL A 30 -13.93 26.50 -8.08
CA VAL A 30 -12.72 26.18 -7.28
C VAL A 30 -12.92 24.87 -6.54
N GLU A 31 -14.06 24.70 -5.87
CA GLU A 31 -14.36 23.47 -5.13
C GLU A 31 -14.34 22.24 -6.04
N ARG A 32 -15.00 22.36 -7.22
CA ARG A 32 -15.02 21.28 -8.20
C ARG A 32 -13.62 20.93 -8.71
N ALA A 33 -12.83 21.92 -9.12
CA ALA A 33 -11.50 21.67 -9.67
C ALA A 33 -10.58 20.98 -8.66
N CYS A 34 -10.66 21.38 -7.39
CA CYS A 34 -9.88 20.75 -6.35
C CYS A 34 -10.35 19.33 -6.02
N ALA A 35 -11.66 19.10 -5.97
CA ALA A 35 -12.21 17.76 -5.77
C ALA A 35 -11.78 16.81 -6.90
N GLU A 36 -11.83 17.28 -8.15
CA GLU A 36 -11.34 16.55 -9.33
C GLU A 36 -9.84 16.20 -9.18
N ALA A 37 -8.99 17.18 -8.83
CA ALA A 37 -7.56 16.95 -8.62
C ALA A 37 -7.25 15.97 -7.48
N CYS A 38 -7.93 16.10 -6.33
CA CYS A 38 -7.78 15.18 -5.20
C CYS A 38 -8.23 13.76 -5.58
N SER A 39 -9.30 13.61 -6.36
CA SER A 39 -9.80 12.29 -6.80
C SER A 39 -8.84 11.55 -7.75
N ALA A 40 -7.93 12.27 -8.41
CA ALA A 40 -6.93 11.70 -9.30
C ALA A 40 -5.77 11.01 -8.55
N ILE A 41 -5.59 11.28 -7.26
CA ILE A 41 -4.50 10.69 -6.47
C ILE A 41 -4.90 9.29 -5.97
N ALA A 42 -4.08 8.29 -6.30
CA ALA A 42 -4.29 6.91 -5.83
C ALA A 42 -3.78 6.75 -4.38
N PRO A 43 -4.48 5.98 -3.53
CA PRO A 43 -4.03 5.71 -2.17
C PRO A 43 -2.77 4.83 -2.14
N ALA A 44 -1.90 5.03 -1.15
CA ALA A 44 -0.77 4.16 -0.84
C ALA A 44 -0.80 3.73 0.64
N TRP A 45 -0.70 2.42 0.88
CA TRP A 45 -0.79 1.84 2.23
C TRP A 45 0.51 2.04 3.01
N PRO A 46 0.43 2.18 4.36
CA PRO A 46 1.60 2.37 5.20
C PRO A 46 2.51 1.13 5.21
N LEU A 47 3.74 1.32 5.69
CA LEU A 47 4.78 0.28 5.68
C LEU A 47 4.38 -1.00 6.44
N ASP A 48 3.61 -0.90 7.51
CA ASP A 48 3.13 -2.04 8.30
C ASP A 48 1.99 -2.81 7.60
N ARG A 49 1.44 -2.26 6.51
CA ARG A 49 0.31 -2.79 5.73
C ARG A 49 0.54 -2.70 4.23
N ALA A 50 1.81 -2.68 3.82
CA ALA A 50 2.19 -2.40 2.45
C ALA A 50 1.61 -3.46 1.51
N ILE A 51 0.85 -3.02 0.52
CA ILE A 51 0.28 -3.86 -0.52
C ILE A 51 0.57 -3.25 -1.90
N ALA A 52 0.69 -4.11 -2.91
CA ALA A 52 0.78 -3.66 -4.29
C ALA A 52 -0.57 -3.13 -4.75
N VAL A 53 -0.60 -1.86 -5.16
CA VAL A 53 -1.78 -1.21 -5.73
C VAL A 53 -1.42 -0.52 -7.03
N ASN A 54 -2.38 -0.44 -7.95
CA ASN A 54 -2.18 0.27 -9.20
C ASN A 54 -2.04 1.79 -8.90
N PRO A 55 -0.88 2.42 -9.14
CA PRO A 55 -0.68 3.86 -8.87
C PRO A 55 -1.56 4.75 -9.76
N HIS A 56 -2.17 4.18 -10.80
CA HIS A 56 -3.08 4.85 -11.71
C HIS A 56 -4.53 4.35 -11.56
N TRP A 57 -4.91 3.79 -10.40
CA TRP A 57 -6.26 3.28 -10.13
C TRP A 57 -7.37 4.29 -10.47
N ALA A 58 -7.16 5.58 -10.18
CA ALA A 58 -8.10 6.65 -10.51
C ALA A 58 -8.23 6.96 -12.02
N ARG A 59 -7.41 6.32 -12.88
CA ARG A 59 -7.30 6.60 -14.32
C ARG A 59 -7.56 5.37 -15.19
N ILE A 60 -8.11 4.29 -14.63
CA ILE A 60 -8.36 3.03 -15.35
C ILE A 60 -9.34 3.17 -16.52
N GLY A 61 -10.14 4.23 -16.55
CA GLY A 61 -11.03 4.56 -17.67
C GLY A 61 -10.35 5.28 -18.84
N MET A 62 -9.03 5.54 -18.77
CA MET A 62 -8.28 6.25 -19.81
C MET A 62 -7.33 5.31 -20.55
N PRO A 63 -7.09 5.51 -21.86
CA PRO A 63 -6.05 4.78 -22.59
C PRO A 63 -4.67 4.97 -21.96
N LEU A 64 -3.85 3.90 -21.95
CA LEU A 64 -2.53 3.90 -21.31
C LEU A 64 -1.63 5.04 -21.81
N ARG A 65 -1.57 5.27 -23.14
CA ARG A 65 -0.77 6.36 -23.72
C ARG A 65 -1.20 7.75 -23.23
N ARG A 66 -2.49 7.98 -23.03
CA ARG A 66 -3.01 9.23 -22.46
C ARG A 66 -2.61 9.39 -21.00
N VAL A 67 -2.68 8.32 -20.21
CA VAL A 67 -2.18 8.33 -18.83
C VAL A 67 -0.68 8.63 -18.80
N ALA A 68 0.11 7.96 -19.64
CA ALA A 68 1.56 8.18 -19.75
C ALA A 68 1.90 9.63 -20.13
N ALA A 69 1.22 10.19 -21.13
CA ALA A 69 1.39 11.59 -21.54
C ALA A 69 1.05 12.56 -20.40
N ARG A 70 -0.09 12.37 -19.73
CA ARG A 70 -0.48 13.20 -18.58
C ARG A 70 0.55 13.15 -17.45
N MET A 71 1.02 11.96 -17.08
CA MET A 71 2.00 11.79 -16.00
C MET A 71 3.37 12.40 -16.33
N ALA A 72 3.81 12.30 -17.59
CA ALA A 72 5.02 12.95 -18.05
C ALA A 72 4.88 14.49 -18.06
N VAL A 73 3.78 15.01 -18.60
CA VAL A 73 3.54 16.46 -18.73
C VAL A 73 3.28 17.14 -17.38
N LEU A 74 2.48 16.53 -16.49
CA LEU A 74 2.09 17.14 -15.21
C LEU A 74 3.11 16.87 -14.09
N GLY A 75 3.75 15.70 -14.09
CA GLY A 75 4.57 15.22 -12.98
C GLY A 75 6.01 14.87 -13.33
N SER A 76 6.41 14.88 -14.61
CA SER A 76 7.68 14.27 -15.07
C SER A 76 7.81 12.79 -14.65
N ILE A 77 6.69 12.05 -14.70
CA ILE A 77 6.61 10.65 -14.30
C ILE A 77 6.51 9.77 -15.56
N GLY A 78 7.48 8.88 -15.75
CA GLY A 78 7.47 7.88 -16.81
C GLY A 78 6.58 6.68 -16.43
N VAL A 79 5.54 6.44 -17.21
CA VAL A 79 4.62 5.28 -17.02
C VAL A 79 5.04 4.08 -17.86
N LEU A 80 5.52 4.32 -19.08
CA LEU A 80 6.00 3.29 -19.99
C LEU A 80 7.47 2.98 -19.71
N PRO A 81 7.93 1.74 -19.96
CA PRO A 81 9.35 1.40 -19.82
C PRO A 81 10.23 2.30 -20.69
N PRO A 82 11.40 2.75 -20.22
CA PRO A 82 12.33 3.54 -21.02
C PRO A 82 12.74 2.80 -22.30
N ARG A 83 12.99 3.55 -23.38
CA ARG A 83 13.41 2.99 -24.68
C ARG A 83 14.67 2.14 -24.61
N GLU A 84 15.59 2.45 -23.69
CA GLU A 84 16.77 1.62 -23.42
C GLU A 84 16.40 0.21 -22.94
N GLN A 85 15.40 0.09 -22.06
CA GLN A 85 14.92 -1.20 -21.59
C GLN A 85 14.22 -1.99 -22.71
N GLN A 86 13.53 -1.29 -23.61
CA GLN A 86 12.92 -1.90 -24.80
C GLN A 86 13.98 -2.40 -25.78
N GLN A 87 15.06 -1.63 -25.99
CA GLN A 87 16.21 -2.05 -26.78
C GLN A 87 16.86 -3.30 -26.20
N GLN A 88 17.11 -3.33 -24.88
CA GLN A 88 17.66 -4.51 -24.20
C GLN A 88 16.73 -5.74 -24.34
N ALA A 89 15.41 -5.55 -24.26
CA ALA A 89 14.44 -6.62 -24.44
C ALA A 89 14.42 -7.16 -25.88
N TYR A 90 14.60 -6.28 -26.87
CA TYR A 90 14.73 -6.66 -28.26
C TYR A 90 16.05 -7.42 -28.52
N ASP A 91 17.18 -6.91 -28.04
CA ASP A 91 18.50 -7.52 -28.22
C ASP A 91 18.60 -8.88 -27.54
N ALA A 92 17.93 -9.05 -26.39
CA ALA A 92 17.82 -10.34 -25.70
C ALA A 92 16.82 -11.32 -26.34
N GLY A 93 16.14 -10.93 -27.43
CA GLY A 93 15.13 -11.74 -28.11
C GLY A 93 13.82 -11.92 -27.31
N ARG A 94 13.63 -11.14 -26.24
CA ARG A 94 12.37 -11.13 -25.48
C ARG A 94 11.25 -10.47 -26.28
N ILE A 95 11.58 -9.47 -27.09
CA ILE A 95 10.71 -8.87 -28.11
C ILE A 95 11.31 -9.21 -29.48
N THR A 96 10.49 -9.67 -30.41
CA THR A 96 10.90 -9.94 -31.79
C THR A 96 10.24 -8.96 -32.75
N LEU A 97 10.75 -8.86 -33.99
CA LEU A 97 10.09 -8.07 -35.04
C LEU A 97 8.65 -8.50 -35.28
N ALA A 98 8.35 -9.80 -35.17
CA ALA A 98 6.97 -10.30 -35.30
C ALA A 98 6.04 -9.76 -34.21
N ASP A 99 6.57 -9.54 -33.00
CA ASP A 99 5.82 -8.96 -31.88
C ASP A 99 5.59 -7.45 -32.10
N VAL A 100 6.56 -6.75 -32.70
CA VAL A 100 6.40 -5.34 -33.13
C VAL A 100 5.38 -5.22 -34.25
N ASP A 101 5.45 -6.07 -35.28
CA ASP A 101 4.47 -6.10 -36.36
C ASP A 101 3.06 -6.43 -35.85
N PHE A 102 2.96 -7.32 -34.86
CA PHE A 102 1.70 -7.57 -34.15
C PHE A 102 1.19 -6.29 -33.49
N ALA A 103 2.03 -5.59 -32.72
CA ALA A 103 1.64 -4.34 -32.06
C ALA A 103 1.21 -3.26 -33.06
N LEU A 104 1.92 -3.08 -34.17
CA LEU A 104 1.55 -2.13 -35.23
C LEU A 104 0.15 -2.38 -35.80
N ARG A 105 -0.29 -3.65 -35.88
CA ARG A 105 -1.64 -4.02 -36.31
C ARG A 105 -2.72 -3.86 -35.22
N HIS A 106 -2.35 -3.70 -33.96
CA HIS A 106 -3.30 -3.63 -32.84
C HIS A 106 -3.33 -2.28 -32.13
N VAL A 107 -2.39 -1.37 -32.45
CA VAL A 107 -2.36 0.00 -31.94
C VAL A 107 -2.98 0.93 -32.99
N PRO A 108 -4.20 1.47 -32.80
CA PRO A 108 -4.89 2.28 -33.83
C PRO A 108 -4.11 3.52 -34.26
N GLY A 109 -3.39 4.15 -33.31
CA GLY A 109 -2.55 5.31 -33.60
C GLY A 109 -1.36 4.98 -34.52
N ALA A 110 -0.84 3.75 -34.47
CA ALA A 110 0.24 3.30 -35.32
C ALA A 110 -0.25 3.05 -36.75
N GLN A 111 -1.43 2.44 -36.89
CA GLN A 111 -2.10 2.22 -38.18
C GLN A 111 -2.41 3.55 -38.87
N THR A 112 -2.97 4.51 -38.13
CA THR A 112 -3.33 5.83 -38.69
C THR A 112 -2.12 6.60 -39.21
N ARG A 113 -0.92 6.33 -38.70
CA ARG A 113 0.33 6.98 -39.12
C ARG A 113 1.20 6.10 -40.03
N ASP A 114 0.68 4.94 -40.45
CA ASP A 114 1.41 3.93 -41.25
C ASP A 114 2.82 3.64 -40.70
N LEU A 115 2.94 3.52 -39.38
CA LEU A 115 4.23 3.25 -38.74
C LEU A 115 4.77 1.87 -39.16
N THR A 116 6.07 1.84 -39.45
CA THR A 116 6.80 0.62 -39.81
C THR A 116 7.66 0.12 -38.65
N ALA A 117 7.98 -1.17 -38.65
CA ALA A 117 8.87 -1.75 -37.64
C ALA A 117 10.26 -1.09 -37.65
N ARG A 118 10.76 -0.70 -38.84
CA ARG A 118 12.05 0.01 -38.95
C ARG A 118 12.02 1.37 -38.26
N GLN A 119 10.96 2.17 -38.47
CA GLN A 119 10.80 3.45 -37.78
C GLN A 119 10.70 3.27 -36.27
N CYS A 120 10.02 2.21 -35.79
CA CYS A 120 9.92 1.92 -34.36
C CYS A 120 11.28 1.53 -33.75
N LEU A 121 12.13 0.81 -34.49
CA LEU A 121 13.51 0.49 -34.09
C LEU A 121 14.40 1.73 -34.07
N ASP A 122 14.39 2.53 -35.14
CA ASP A 122 15.20 3.75 -35.22
C ASP A 122 14.84 4.74 -34.10
N ALA A 123 13.57 4.78 -33.72
CA ALA A 123 13.08 5.60 -32.61
C ALA A 123 13.60 5.16 -31.24
N LEU A 124 14.08 3.92 -31.03
CA LEU A 124 14.66 3.51 -29.74
C LEU A 124 15.95 4.28 -29.40
N ALA A 125 16.67 4.76 -30.42
CA ALA A 125 17.90 5.54 -30.24
C ALA A 125 17.64 7.00 -29.80
N VAL A 126 16.39 7.46 -29.80
CA VAL A 126 16.02 8.86 -29.53
C VAL A 126 15.08 8.91 -28.33
N GLN A 127 15.35 9.76 -27.35
CA GLN A 127 14.42 9.96 -26.24
C GLN A 127 13.20 10.78 -26.68
N PRO A 128 11.98 10.45 -26.24
CA PRO A 128 10.80 11.22 -26.59
C PRO A 128 10.90 12.62 -25.96
N GLY A 129 10.75 13.66 -26.79
CA GLY A 129 10.73 15.05 -26.34
C GLY A 129 9.40 15.41 -25.71
N VAL A 130 9.17 15.01 -24.46
CA VAL A 130 7.97 15.40 -23.69
C VAL A 130 8.30 16.59 -22.80
N GLN A 131 7.56 17.68 -22.97
CA GLN A 131 7.70 18.89 -22.16
C GLN A 131 6.84 18.81 -20.89
N GLN A 132 7.44 19.10 -19.74
CA GLN A 132 6.71 19.30 -18.49
C GLN A 132 6.09 20.71 -18.44
N LEU A 133 4.83 20.81 -17.96
CA LEU A 133 4.20 22.09 -17.66
C LEU A 133 4.78 22.67 -16.36
N PRO A 134 5.21 23.95 -16.34
CA PRO A 134 5.76 24.57 -15.15
C PRO A 134 4.65 24.93 -14.15
N LEU A 135 4.97 24.90 -12.86
CA LEU A 135 4.13 25.44 -11.80
C LEU A 135 4.52 26.89 -11.51
N LEU A 136 3.66 27.62 -10.81
CA LEU A 136 3.94 29.00 -10.38
C LEU A 136 5.27 29.11 -9.63
N ILE A 137 5.59 28.13 -8.78
CA ILE A 137 6.84 28.09 -8.02
C ILE A 137 8.09 27.96 -8.90
N ASP A 138 7.98 27.34 -10.09
CA ASP A 138 9.13 27.16 -10.98
C ASP A 138 9.41 28.42 -11.79
N VAL A 139 8.36 29.08 -12.29
CA VAL A 139 8.51 30.33 -13.04
C VAL A 139 8.94 31.50 -12.15
N LEU A 140 8.62 31.45 -10.85
CA LEU A 140 9.08 32.46 -9.88
C LEU A 140 10.54 32.23 -9.43
N ASP A 141 11.08 31.01 -9.56
CA ASP A 141 12.48 30.70 -9.23
C ASP A 141 13.43 31.11 -10.37
N ASN A 142 13.40 32.39 -10.72
CA ASN A 142 14.08 32.98 -11.87
C ASN A 142 15.38 33.72 -11.52
N ASP A 143 15.85 33.63 -10.28
CA ASP A 143 17.05 34.32 -9.83
C ASP A 143 18.31 33.79 -10.58
N PRO A 144 19.23 34.66 -11.05
CA PRO A 144 20.49 34.22 -11.66
C PRO A 144 21.35 33.33 -10.75
N GLN A 145 21.31 33.55 -9.43
CA GLN A 145 22.03 32.79 -8.43
C GLN A 145 21.23 31.60 -7.88
N ARG A 146 20.05 31.26 -8.43
CA ARG A 146 19.21 30.15 -7.92
C ARG A 146 19.94 28.80 -7.77
N HIS A 147 20.99 28.58 -8.56
CA HIS A 147 21.80 27.35 -8.53
C HIS A 147 22.76 27.26 -7.32
N THR A 148 22.90 28.32 -6.52
CA THR A 148 23.73 28.32 -5.30
C THR A 148 22.96 27.85 -4.06
N ARG A 149 21.65 27.64 -4.18
CA ARG A 149 20.76 27.14 -3.13
C ARG A 149 19.90 26.00 -3.66
N LEU A 150 19.10 25.39 -2.77
CA LEU A 150 18.03 24.49 -3.20
C LEU A 150 17.06 25.25 -4.11
N SER A 151 16.59 24.60 -5.17
CA SER A 151 15.46 25.13 -5.93
C SER A 151 14.26 25.30 -5.01
N TRP A 152 13.41 26.28 -5.28
CA TRP A 152 12.23 26.50 -4.44
C TRP A 152 11.30 25.28 -4.44
N ARG A 153 11.20 24.56 -5.54
CA ARG A 153 10.52 23.27 -5.60
C ARG A 153 11.05 22.29 -4.56
N GLN A 154 12.37 22.10 -4.48
CA GLN A 154 12.99 21.19 -3.50
C GLN A 154 12.80 21.68 -2.06
N ALA A 155 13.02 22.97 -1.79
CA ALA A 155 12.86 23.55 -0.47
C ALA A 155 11.42 23.42 0.05
N ILE A 156 10.43 23.69 -0.81
CA ILE A 156 9.01 23.54 -0.47
C ILE A 156 8.65 22.08 -0.25
N THR A 157 9.05 21.17 -1.14
CA THR A 157 8.80 19.73 -0.96
C THR A 157 9.42 19.23 0.35
N HIS A 158 10.62 19.70 0.72
CA HIS A 158 11.25 19.37 1.98
C HIS A 158 10.46 19.88 3.19
N GLN A 159 10.11 21.18 3.22
CA GLN A 159 9.37 21.80 4.32
C GLN A 159 7.99 21.16 4.54
N VAL A 160 7.26 20.90 3.46
CA VAL A 160 5.98 20.20 3.51
C VAL A 160 6.16 18.78 4.01
N SER A 161 7.22 18.09 3.58
CA SER A 161 7.51 16.73 4.05
C SER A 161 7.86 16.67 5.53
N GLN A 162 8.63 17.63 6.05
CA GLN A 162 8.92 17.73 7.49
C GLN A 162 7.65 17.96 8.30
N THR A 163 6.77 18.84 7.82
CA THR A 163 5.48 19.11 8.46
C THR A 163 4.59 17.86 8.47
N CYS A 164 4.45 17.19 7.31
CA CYS A 164 3.67 15.96 7.21
C CYS A 164 4.25 14.85 8.10
N ALA A 165 5.58 14.68 8.14
CA ALA A 165 6.22 13.73 9.03
C ALA A 165 5.90 14.03 10.50
N ALA A 166 6.02 15.29 10.93
CA ALA A 166 5.70 15.69 12.31
C ALA A 166 4.21 15.56 12.66
N TYR A 167 3.31 15.76 11.68
CA TYR A 167 1.86 15.68 11.88
C TYR A 167 1.33 14.24 11.86
N PHE A 168 1.82 13.39 10.95
CA PHE A 168 1.35 12.01 10.80
C PHE A 168 2.11 10.99 11.67
N ASP A 169 3.18 11.41 12.36
CA ASP A 169 3.89 10.51 13.26
C ASP A 169 3.11 10.22 14.54
N HIS A 170 2.47 9.06 14.65
CA HIS A 170 1.76 8.69 15.88
C HIS A 170 2.63 7.96 16.91
N HIS A 171 3.83 7.48 16.54
CA HIS A 171 4.48 6.40 17.29
C HIS A 171 6.01 6.48 17.40
N GLN A 172 6.71 7.21 16.53
CA GLN A 172 8.18 7.22 16.49
C GLN A 172 8.78 8.26 17.43
N ALA A 173 8.34 9.52 17.34
CA ALA A 173 8.83 10.60 18.18
C ALA A 173 8.23 10.51 19.58
N ASP A 174 9.09 10.50 20.60
CA ASP A 174 8.68 10.60 22.01
C ASP A 174 8.21 12.03 22.36
N TRP A 175 8.76 13.04 21.70
CA TRP A 175 8.27 14.42 21.77
C TRP A 175 7.47 14.76 20.53
N GLN A 176 6.16 14.97 20.71
CA GLN A 176 5.24 15.29 19.62
C GLN A 176 4.66 16.69 19.80
N PRO A 177 4.49 17.47 18.71
CA PRO A 177 3.79 18.74 18.78
C PRO A 177 2.28 18.51 18.96
N ALA A 178 1.58 19.51 19.49
CA ALA A 178 0.13 19.45 19.62
C ALA A 178 -0.56 19.47 18.24
N ARG A 179 -1.52 18.57 18.03
CA ARG A 179 -2.26 18.40 16.76
C ARG A 179 -3.76 18.64 16.93
N THR A 180 -4.11 19.66 17.71
CA THR A 180 -5.51 20.00 18.02
C THR A 180 -6.24 20.66 16.85
N GLN A 181 -5.51 21.03 15.79
CA GLN A 181 -6.01 21.69 14.59
C GLN A 181 -5.73 20.81 13.35
N GLY A 182 -6.45 21.04 12.24
CA GLY A 182 -6.23 20.31 10.98
C GLY A 182 -4.83 20.55 10.37
N LEU A 183 -4.46 19.74 9.38
CA LEU A 183 -3.11 19.72 8.78
C LEU A 183 -2.68 21.09 8.25
N TYR A 184 -3.58 21.83 7.59
CA TYR A 184 -3.28 23.16 7.09
C TYR A 184 -2.92 24.14 8.22
N ALA A 185 -3.70 24.13 9.30
CA ALA A 185 -3.50 25.04 10.42
C ALA A 185 -2.22 24.68 11.19
N PHE A 186 -1.92 23.39 11.35
CA PHE A 186 -0.66 22.89 11.88
C PHE A 186 0.54 23.33 11.04
N TRP A 187 0.45 23.22 9.72
CA TRP A 187 1.49 23.70 8.81
C TRP A 187 1.72 25.20 8.93
N ARG A 188 0.65 26.00 8.94
CA ARG A 188 0.76 27.46 9.08
C ARG A 188 1.44 27.84 10.40
N ASP A 189 1.06 27.20 11.50
CA ASP A 189 1.65 27.44 12.81
C ASP A 189 3.14 27.06 12.84
N THR A 190 3.50 25.91 12.27
CA THR A 190 4.89 25.47 12.12
C THR A 190 5.71 26.47 11.32
N LEU A 191 5.18 26.93 10.17
CA LEU A 191 5.88 27.84 9.26
C LEU A 191 6.09 29.23 9.89
N ARG A 192 5.18 29.71 10.74
CA ARG A 192 5.32 30.98 11.48
C ARG A 192 6.49 30.98 12.47
N HIS A 193 6.87 29.80 12.98
CA HIS A 193 7.94 29.65 13.96
C HIS A 193 9.24 29.10 13.36
N ASP A 194 9.26 28.77 12.05
CA ASP A 194 10.46 28.32 11.35
C ASP A 194 11.22 29.52 10.77
N HIS A 195 12.18 30.02 11.54
CA HIS A 195 13.05 31.12 11.10
C HIS A 195 14.13 30.71 10.08
N GLY A 196 14.33 29.40 9.86
CA GLY A 196 15.36 28.89 8.94
C GLY A 196 14.93 28.93 7.47
N ILE A 197 13.61 28.87 7.20
CA ILE A 197 13.08 28.73 5.84
C ILE A 197 13.41 29.92 4.93
N GLY A 198 13.36 31.15 5.47
CA GLY A 198 13.71 32.36 4.73
C GLY A 198 15.17 32.36 4.30
N MET A 199 16.08 31.91 5.17
CA MET A 199 17.50 31.76 4.85
C MET A 199 17.72 30.68 3.77
N LEU A 200 17.11 29.50 3.95
CA LEU A 200 17.26 28.37 3.02
C LEU A 200 16.76 28.69 1.59
N MET A 201 15.70 29.49 1.49
CA MET A 201 15.07 29.86 0.22
C MET A 201 15.62 31.16 -0.38
N GLY A 202 16.48 31.90 0.34
CA GLY A 202 16.95 33.23 -0.09
C GLY A 202 15.84 34.29 -0.07
N LEU A 203 14.90 34.19 0.88
CA LEU A 203 13.73 35.05 1.04
C LEU A 203 13.66 35.60 2.47
N PRO A 204 14.49 36.59 2.83
CA PRO A 204 14.57 37.09 4.21
C PRO A 204 13.26 37.73 4.71
N ASP A 205 12.44 38.28 3.81
CA ASP A 205 11.17 38.96 4.15
C ASP A 205 9.94 38.04 4.09
N ILE A 206 10.12 36.72 3.93
CA ILE A 206 9.01 35.77 3.78
C ILE A 206 8.04 35.77 4.97
N GLY A 207 8.51 36.17 6.16
CA GLY A 207 7.68 36.31 7.36
C GLY A 207 6.44 37.19 7.14
N ARG A 208 6.57 38.30 6.39
CA ARG A 208 5.42 39.18 6.09
C ARG A 208 4.36 38.47 5.25
N ALA A 209 4.80 37.67 4.28
CA ALA A 209 3.89 36.87 3.45
C ALA A 209 3.21 35.76 4.27
N ILE A 210 3.97 35.12 5.19
CA ILE A 210 3.45 34.08 6.10
C ILE A 210 2.36 34.65 7.04
N ASP A 211 2.52 35.88 7.51
CA ASP A 211 1.52 36.54 8.36
C ASP A 211 0.20 36.79 7.63
N ALA A 212 0.24 36.98 6.31
CA ALA A 212 -0.93 37.16 5.46
C ALA A 212 -1.68 35.86 5.12
N LEU A 213 -1.15 34.68 5.53
CA LEU A 213 -1.82 33.40 5.27
C LEU A 213 -3.20 33.34 5.93
N PRO A 214 -4.24 32.94 5.17
CA PRO A 214 -5.58 32.79 5.72
C PRO A 214 -5.67 31.78 6.87
N ALA A 215 -6.72 31.93 7.68
CA ALA A 215 -6.95 31.12 8.88
C ALA A 215 -7.36 29.67 8.57
N THR A 216 -7.96 29.42 7.40
CA THR A 216 -8.48 28.09 7.01
C THR A 216 -7.96 27.66 5.65
N ALA A 217 -7.93 26.35 5.41
CA ALA A 217 -7.52 25.78 4.12
C ALA A 217 -8.40 26.30 2.97
N ARG A 218 -9.72 26.36 3.18
CA ARG A 218 -10.68 26.86 2.20
C ARG A 218 -10.43 28.32 1.84
N ASP A 219 -10.20 29.19 2.83
CA ASP A 219 -9.90 30.59 2.56
C ASP A 219 -8.55 30.73 1.84
N ALA A 220 -7.57 29.87 2.15
CA ALA A 220 -6.29 29.83 1.46
C ALA A 220 -6.44 29.43 -0.01
N GLU A 221 -7.26 28.44 -0.32
CA GLU A 221 -7.56 28.05 -1.69
C GLU A 221 -8.18 29.20 -2.48
N GLN A 222 -9.21 29.84 -1.95
CA GLN A 222 -9.83 31.01 -2.59
C GLN A 222 -8.82 32.15 -2.78
N TRP A 223 -8.00 32.40 -1.76
CA TRP A 223 -6.96 33.43 -1.78
C TRP A 223 -5.90 33.19 -2.87
N VAL A 224 -5.46 31.94 -3.05
CA VAL A 224 -4.52 31.56 -4.11
C VAL A 224 -5.19 31.57 -5.47
N MET A 225 -6.38 31.00 -5.61
CA MET A 225 -7.06 30.89 -6.91
C MET A 225 -7.42 32.26 -7.49
N ALA A 226 -7.77 33.24 -6.64
CA ALA A 226 -7.97 34.62 -7.05
C ALA A 226 -6.68 35.26 -7.62
N ARG A 227 -5.51 34.78 -7.19
CA ARG A 227 -4.19 35.25 -7.63
C ARG A 227 -3.62 34.43 -8.77
N LEU A 228 -3.95 33.15 -8.91
CA LEU A 228 -3.29 32.23 -9.85
C LEU A 228 -3.35 32.70 -11.32
N GLY A 229 -4.44 33.36 -11.71
CA GLY A 229 -4.56 34.00 -13.02
C GLY A 229 -4.63 33.04 -14.20
N LEU A 230 -4.96 31.76 -13.96
CA LEU A 230 -5.19 30.73 -14.97
C LEU A 230 -6.67 30.59 -15.32
N PRO A 231 -7.04 30.20 -16.56
CA PRO A 231 -8.43 29.99 -16.95
C PRO A 231 -9.04 28.76 -16.24
N PRO A 232 -10.34 28.76 -15.90
CA PRO A 232 -10.98 27.64 -15.19
C PRO A 232 -10.83 26.27 -15.87
N ALA A 233 -10.70 26.24 -17.19
CA ALA A 233 -10.57 25.01 -17.97
C ALA A 233 -9.32 24.17 -17.63
N VAL A 234 -8.27 24.78 -17.08
CA VAL A 234 -7.01 24.07 -16.75
C VAL A 234 -6.79 23.90 -15.25
N TRP A 235 -7.73 24.34 -14.41
CA TRP A 235 -7.53 24.32 -12.96
C TRP A 235 -7.31 22.92 -12.42
N ALA A 236 -8.15 21.94 -12.78
CA ALA A 236 -8.01 20.58 -12.27
C ALA A 236 -6.63 19.97 -12.61
N ASP A 237 -6.16 20.14 -13.85
CA ASP A 237 -4.84 19.64 -14.29
C ASP A 237 -3.68 20.36 -13.58
N TYR A 238 -3.79 21.67 -13.35
CA TYR A 238 -2.81 22.44 -12.58
C TYR A 238 -2.73 21.96 -11.13
N LEU A 239 -3.88 21.78 -10.49
CA LEU A 239 -3.97 21.34 -9.10
C LEU A 239 -3.48 19.88 -8.94
N GLU A 240 -3.74 19.01 -9.92
CA GLU A 240 -3.14 17.68 -9.99
C GLU A 240 -1.61 17.76 -10.08
N ALA A 241 -1.07 18.59 -10.98
CA ALA A 241 0.38 18.80 -11.11
C ALA A 241 1.02 19.30 -9.80
N VAL A 242 0.32 20.17 -9.06
CA VAL A 242 0.75 20.63 -7.72
C VAL A 242 0.84 19.47 -6.73
N LEU A 243 -0.17 18.59 -6.66
CA LEU A 243 -0.16 17.41 -5.78
C LEU A 243 0.92 16.40 -6.16
N LEU A 244 1.17 16.21 -7.46
CA LEU A 244 2.21 15.30 -7.95
C LEU A 244 3.62 15.68 -7.45
N THR A 245 3.87 16.95 -7.10
CA THR A 245 5.15 17.37 -6.48
C THR A 245 5.42 16.76 -5.11
N VAL A 246 4.38 16.23 -4.45
CA VAL A 246 4.43 15.56 -3.14
C VAL A 246 3.63 14.25 -3.19
N ASN A 247 3.68 13.53 -4.31
CA ASN A 247 2.81 12.38 -4.60
C ASN A 247 2.81 11.30 -3.51
N GLY A 248 3.93 11.09 -2.79
CA GLY A 248 3.99 10.18 -1.65
C GLY A 248 3.05 10.60 -0.52
N TRP A 249 3.12 11.85 -0.07
CA TRP A 249 2.22 12.39 0.95
C TRP A 249 0.78 12.53 0.47
N ALA A 250 0.59 12.87 -0.81
CA ALA A 250 -0.74 12.91 -1.42
C ALA A 250 -1.39 11.51 -1.40
N SER A 251 -0.63 10.48 -1.77
CA SER A 251 -1.07 9.08 -1.73
C SER A 251 -1.37 8.60 -0.31
N TRP A 252 -0.58 9.04 0.69
CA TRP A 252 -0.86 8.78 2.10
C TRP A 252 -2.18 9.42 2.56
N CYS A 253 -2.42 10.69 2.22
CA CYS A 253 -3.68 11.36 2.55
C CYS A 253 -4.86 10.71 1.82
N ALA A 254 -4.67 10.27 0.56
CA ALA A 254 -5.67 9.51 -0.17
C ALA A 254 -5.97 8.15 0.49
N TYR A 255 -4.98 7.50 1.11
CA TYR A 255 -5.18 6.31 1.93
C TYR A 255 -6.04 6.60 3.16
N LEU A 256 -5.80 7.70 3.88
CA LEU A 256 -6.66 8.09 5.01
C LEU A 256 -8.11 8.32 4.57
N GLY A 257 -8.31 9.00 3.44
CA GLY A 257 -9.63 9.17 2.83
C GLY A 257 -10.27 7.87 2.34
N TRP A 258 -9.47 6.88 1.91
CA TRP A 258 -9.97 5.54 1.61
C TRP A 258 -10.47 4.84 2.88
N GLN A 259 -9.67 4.81 3.94
CA GLN A 259 -10.04 4.18 5.21
C GLN A 259 -11.28 4.84 5.84
N ALA A 260 -11.35 6.17 5.85
CA ALA A 260 -12.52 6.90 6.34
C ALA A 260 -13.79 6.49 5.57
N ARG A 261 -13.74 6.38 4.24
CA ARG A 261 -14.89 5.97 3.42
C ARG A 261 -15.36 4.55 3.71
N LEU A 262 -14.43 3.62 3.97
CA LEU A 262 -14.78 2.25 4.38
C LEU A 262 -15.58 2.24 5.69
N GLU A 263 -15.40 3.26 6.54
CA GLU A 263 -16.13 3.44 7.80
C GLU A 263 -17.33 4.40 7.68
N GLY A 264 -17.68 4.84 6.47
CA GLY A 264 -18.77 5.81 6.25
C GLY A 264 -18.43 7.25 6.71
N ARG A 265 -17.16 7.58 6.88
CA ARG A 265 -16.63 8.90 7.27
C ARG A 265 -15.94 9.59 6.09
N THR A 266 -15.59 10.86 6.29
CA THR A 266 -14.79 11.67 5.35
C THR A 266 -13.46 12.07 6.00
N ASP A 267 -12.43 12.32 5.18
CA ASP A 267 -11.11 12.76 5.63
C ASP A 267 -10.67 14.02 4.86
N PRO A 268 -10.24 15.11 5.53
CA PRO A 268 -9.90 16.37 4.88
C PRO A 268 -8.42 16.48 4.46
N HIS A 269 -7.54 15.56 4.86
CA HIS A 269 -6.09 15.79 4.83
C HIS A 269 -5.53 16.02 3.42
N LEU A 270 -6.08 15.36 2.39
CA LEU A 270 -5.62 15.56 1.02
C LEU A 270 -5.98 16.96 0.50
N ARG A 271 -7.14 17.48 0.91
CA ARG A 271 -7.59 18.84 0.62
C ARG A 271 -6.69 19.87 1.32
N ASP A 272 -6.42 19.65 2.60
CA ASP A 272 -5.49 20.47 3.38
C ASP A 272 -4.08 20.49 2.76
N LEU A 273 -3.58 19.33 2.33
CA LEU A 273 -2.27 19.23 1.66
C LEU A 273 -2.24 20.00 0.34
N LEU A 274 -3.32 19.95 -0.45
CA LEU A 274 -3.45 20.77 -1.66
C LEU A 274 -3.39 22.26 -1.30
N ALA A 275 -4.17 22.71 -0.30
CA ALA A 275 -4.18 24.09 0.16
C ALA A 275 -2.79 24.56 0.62
N ILE A 276 -2.05 23.74 1.38
CA ILE A 276 -0.65 23.99 1.77
C ILE A 276 0.22 24.20 0.53
N ARG A 277 0.13 23.28 -0.45
CA ARG A 277 0.98 23.34 -1.64
C ARG A 277 0.65 24.54 -2.53
N LEU A 278 -0.61 24.93 -2.62
CA LEU A 278 -1.04 26.14 -3.35
C LEU A 278 -0.59 27.41 -2.64
N ALA A 279 -0.72 27.48 -1.32
CA ALA A 279 -0.37 28.66 -0.53
C ALA A 279 1.09 29.07 -0.74
N TRP A 280 2.00 28.10 -0.87
CA TRP A 280 3.40 28.35 -1.21
C TRP A 280 3.60 29.14 -2.52
N GLY A 281 2.80 28.89 -3.55
CA GLY A 281 2.88 29.64 -4.81
C GLY A 281 2.58 31.13 -4.61
N ALA A 282 1.56 31.43 -3.82
CA ALA A 282 1.18 32.81 -3.53
C ALA A 282 2.11 33.47 -2.48
N LEU A 283 2.65 32.73 -1.51
CA LEU A 283 3.68 33.25 -0.60
C LEU A 283 4.91 33.75 -1.36
N LEU A 284 5.40 32.95 -2.30
CA LEU A 284 6.55 33.31 -3.13
C LEU A 284 6.29 34.53 -4.00
N LEU A 285 5.06 34.67 -4.48
CA LEU A 285 4.64 35.80 -5.27
C LEU A 285 4.69 37.10 -4.46
N GLU A 286 4.20 37.10 -3.23
CA GLU A 286 4.23 38.28 -2.33
C GLU A 286 5.67 38.69 -1.96
N CYS A 287 6.65 37.78 -2.12
CA CYS A 287 8.07 38.05 -1.87
C CYS A 287 8.85 38.58 -3.10
N LYS A 288 8.22 38.65 -4.27
CA LYS A 288 8.85 39.12 -5.52
C LYS A 288 8.42 40.56 -5.81
N ASP A 289 9.27 41.30 -6.52
CA ASP A 289 8.88 42.60 -7.04
C ASP A 289 7.76 42.49 -8.10
N ASP A 290 7.03 43.59 -8.30
CA ASP A 290 5.90 43.65 -9.22
C ASP A 290 6.24 43.23 -10.65
N LEU A 291 7.48 43.46 -11.11
CA LEU A 291 7.89 43.15 -12.47
C LEU A 291 8.13 41.64 -12.64
N ALA A 292 8.90 41.05 -11.73
CA ALA A 292 9.16 39.61 -11.69
C ALA A 292 7.87 38.81 -11.49
N ALA A 293 6.97 39.29 -10.63
CA ALA A 293 5.64 38.72 -10.44
C ALA A 293 4.82 38.73 -11.74
N ARG A 294 4.74 39.86 -12.44
CA ARG A 294 4.03 39.98 -13.73
C ARG A 294 4.63 39.08 -14.82
N GLN A 295 5.96 38.99 -14.88
CA GLN A 295 6.66 38.11 -15.83
C GLN A 295 6.37 36.64 -15.56
N ALA A 296 6.44 36.22 -14.29
CA ALA A 296 6.13 34.86 -13.88
C ALA A 296 4.67 34.50 -14.22
N TYR A 297 3.72 35.41 -13.97
CA TYR A 297 2.32 35.22 -14.37
C TYR A 297 2.14 35.06 -15.87
N ALA A 298 2.78 35.92 -16.67
CA ALA A 298 2.71 35.85 -18.12
C ALA A 298 3.29 34.53 -18.64
N ALA A 299 4.42 34.10 -18.10
CA ALA A 299 5.05 32.83 -18.44
C ALA A 299 4.18 31.62 -18.06
N LEU A 300 3.60 31.62 -16.85
CA LEU A 300 2.71 30.57 -16.39
C LEU A 300 1.46 30.47 -17.26
N ARG A 301 0.79 31.60 -17.50
CA ARG A 301 -0.41 31.65 -18.34
C ARG A 301 -0.09 31.17 -19.75
N HIS A 302 1.00 31.65 -20.35
CA HIS A 302 1.40 31.23 -21.68
C HIS A 302 1.62 29.71 -21.77
N ALA A 303 2.30 29.12 -20.79
CA ALA A 303 2.54 27.68 -20.76
C ALA A 303 1.23 26.88 -20.60
N TRP A 304 0.33 27.32 -19.72
CA TRP A 304 -0.92 26.60 -19.43
C TRP A 304 -2.04 26.84 -20.44
N ASP A 305 -2.03 27.96 -21.16
CA ASP A 305 -2.91 28.16 -22.33
C ASP A 305 -2.60 27.13 -23.43
N GLN A 306 -1.35 26.66 -23.51
CA GLN A 306 -0.91 25.60 -24.42
C GLN A 306 -1.04 24.18 -23.85
N ALA A 307 -1.53 24.01 -22.61
CA ALA A 307 -1.57 22.71 -21.94
C ALA A 307 -2.29 21.62 -22.78
N PRO A 308 -3.46 21.86 -23.42
CA PRO A 308 -4.09 20.87 -24.27
C PRO A 308 -3.21 20.42 -25.45
N ALA A 309 -2.50 21.36 -26.08
CA ALA A 309 -1.61 21.07 -27.19
C ALA A 309 -0.36 20.31 -26.75
N ILE A 310 0.21 20.66 -25.60
CA ILE A 310 1.36 19.96 -25.01
C ILE A 310 0.99 18.52 -24.63
N LEU A 311 -0.17 18.31 -24.01
CA LEU A 311 -0.70 16.98 -23.70
C LEU A 311 -0.89 16.15 -24.97
N GLN A 312 -1.48 16.73 -26.02
CA GLN A 312 -1.67 16.07 -27.30
C GLN A 312 -0.32 15.74 -27.98
N ALA A 313 0.64 16.65 -27.94
CA ALA A 313 1.98 16.43 -28.47
C ALA A 313 2.70 15.29 -27.72
N ALA A 314 2.56 15.23 -26.40
CA ALA A 314 3.09 14.13 -25.58
C ALA A 314 2.42 12.79 -25.91
N GLU A 315 1.09 12.75 -26.11
CA GLU A 315 0.40 11.54 -26.57
C GLU A 315 0.94 11.09 -27.94
N HIS A 316 1.22 12.01 -28.86
CA HIS A 316 1.81 11.68 -30.16
C HIS A 316 3.27 11.19 -30.03
N ALA A 317 4.06 11.80 -29.15
CA ALA A 317 5.46 11.44 -28.94
C ALA A 317 5.62 10.03 -28.35
N LEU A 318 4.69 9.61 -27.49
CA LEU A 318 4.68 8.31 -26.82
C LEU A 318 4.00 7.19 -27.61
N LEU A 319 3.59 7.43 -28.86
CA LEU A 319 2.96 6.41 -29.71
C LEU A 319 3.90 5.21 -29.94
N VAL A 320 5.18 5.46 -30.21
CA VAL A 320 6.16 4.40 -30.42
C VAL A 320 6.37 3.60 -29.14
N ASP A 321 6.41 4.26 -27.98
CA ASP A 321 6.56 3.63 -26.67
C ASP A 321 5.36 2.71 -26.34
N GLU A 322 4.14 3.11 -26.72
CA GLU A 322 2.95 2.23 -26.63
C GLU A 322 3.06 1.01 -27.55
N VAL A 323 3.56 1.16 -28.79
CA VAL A 323 3.81 0.03 -29.70
C VAL A 323 4.78 -0.97 -29.06
N TRP A 324 5.88 -0.49 -28.48
CA TRP A 324 6.84 -1.36 -27.79
C TRP A 324 6.27 -2.01 -26.54
N GLN A 325 5.42 -1.33 -25.76
CA GLN A 325 4.72 -1.92 -24.63
C GLN A 325 3.80 -3.07 -25.08
N VAL A 326 3.01 -2.88 -26.14
CA VAL A 326 2.14 -3.93 -26.69
C VAL A 326 2.97 -5.07 -27.27
N ALA A 327 4.11 -4.79 -27.91
CA ALA A 327 5.01 -5.82 -28.43
C ALA A 327 5.62 -6.66 -27.31
N LEU A 328 6.00 -6.05 -26.18
CA LEU A 328 6.49 -6.73 -24.99
C LEU A 328 5.43 -7.68 -24.41
N GLU A 329 4.18 -7.24 -24.34
CA GLU A 329 3.05 -8.05 -23.89
C GLU A 329 2.76 -9.19 -24.87
N ALA A 330 2.74 -8.90 -26.18
CA ALA A 330 2.50 -9.89 -27.22
C ALA A 330 3.56 -10.98 -27.25
N GLY A 331 4.84 -10.62 -27.11
CA GLY A 331 5.94 -11.59 -27.04
C GLY A 331 5.82 -12.53 -25.84
N TYR A 332 5.41 -12.00 -24.67
CA TYR A 332 5.10 -12.81 -23.50
C TYR A 332 3.91 -13.75 -23.74
N GLN A 333 2.78 -13.21 -24.23
CA GLN A 333 1.56 -13.97 -24.48
C GLN A 333 1.77 -15.07 -25.51
N ARG A 334 2.48 -14.78 -26.60
CA ARG A 334 2.85 -15.76 -27.64
C ARG A 334 3.69 -16.88 -27.04
N THR A 335 4.72 -16.55 -26.27
CA THR A 335 5.59 -17.55 -25.63
C THR A 335 4.80 -18.42 -24.65
N LEU A 336 3.91 -17.81 -23.85
CA LEU A 336 3.05 -18.53 -22.93
C LEU A 336 2.07 -19.46 -23.68
N ALA A 337 1.40 -18.95 -24.72
CA ALA A 337 0.47 -19.72 -25.53
C ALA A 337 1.17 -20.91 -26.20
N GLN A 338 2.38 -20.72 -26.75
CA GLN A 338 3.19 -21.80 -27.31
C GLN A 338 3.49 -22.88 -26.26
N ARG A 339 3.80 -22.50 -25.01
CA ARG A 339 4.04 -23.47 -23.93
C ARG A 339 2.78 -24.22 -23.50
N LEU A 340 1.63 -23.56 -23.49
CA LEU A 340 0.34 -24.16 -23.13
C LEU A 340 -0.21 -25.08 -24.22
N LEU A 341 0.03 -24.74 -25.50
CA LEU A 341 -0.41 -25.53 -26.66
C LEU A 341 0.59 -26.63 -27.06
N ALA A 342 1.84 -26.53 -26.60
CA ALA A 342 2.82 -27.59 -26.80
C ALA A 342 2.24 -28.90 -26.24
N PRO A 343 2.25 -30.01 -27.00
CA PRO A 343 1.87 -31.29 -26.46
C PRO A 343 2.73 -31.51 -25.22
N PRO A 344 2.15 -31.86 -24.06
CA PRO A 344 2.92 -32.09 -22.86
C PRO A 344 4.02 -33.07 -23.24
N ALA A 345 5.29 -32.61 -23.21
CA ALA A 345 6.43 -33.44 -23.57
C ALA A 345 6.25 -34.73 -22.81
N ALA A 346 6.05 -35.85 -23.52
CA ALA A 346 5.49 -37.09 -22.99
C ALA A 346 6.09 -37.44 -21.63
N THR A 347 5.45 -36.97 -20.56
CA THR A 347 5.91 -37.19 -19.19
C THR A 347 4.90 -38.13 -18.61
N ARG A 348 5.39 -39.33 -18.25
CA ARG A 348 4.75 -40.45 -17.55
C ARG A 348 3.81 -40.10 -16.37
N VAL A 349 3.63 -38.83 -16.03
CA VAL A 349 2.82 -38.31 -14.92
C VAL A 349 1.32 -38.45 -15.18
N ALA A 350 0.82 -38.17 -16.39
CA ALA A 350 -0.64 -38.22 -16.66
C ALA A 350 -1.22 -39.64 -16.51
N THR A 351 -0.42 -40.67 -16.74
CA THR A 351 -0.81 -42.08 -16.51
C THR A 351 -0.69 -42.52 -15.05
N HIS A 352 0.03 -41.79 -14.19
CA HIS A 352 0.17 -42.10 -12.76
C HIS A 352 -0.83 -41.35 -11.86
N VAL A 353 -1.41 -40.23 -12.31
CA VAL A 353 -2.42 -39.48 -11.54
C VAL A 353 -3.74 -40.27 -11.42
N ALA A 354 -4.05 -41.14 -12.38
CA ALA A 354 -5.25 -41.98 -12.33
C ALA A 354 -5.17 -43.16 -11.33
N THR A 355 -4.02 -43.42 -10.70
CA THR A 355 -3.83 -44.61 -9.84
C THR A 355 -3.67 -44.35 -8.35
N HIS A 356 -3.55 -43.09 -7.90
CA HIS A 356 -3.32 -42.76 -6.49
C HIS A 356 -4.53 -42.07 -5.86
N VAL A 357 -5.00 -42.60 -4.73
CA VAL A 357 -5.98 -41.95 -3.87
C VAL A 357 -5.33 -40.73 -3.23
N ILE A 358 -5.95 -39.55 -3.35
CA ILE A 358 -5.44 -38.33 -2.72
C ILE A 358 -5.55 -38.45 -1.21
N GLU A 359 -4.40 -38.44 -0.54
CA GLU A 359 -4.29 -38.55 0.91
C GLU A 359 -4.21 -37.18 1.58
N VAL A 360 -3.67 -36.19 0.88
CA VAL A 360 -3.53 -34.81 1.37
C VAL A 360 -3.99 -33.83 0.32
N GLN A 361 -4.87 -32.90 0.71
CA GLN A 361 -5.16 -31.70 -0.07
C GLN A 361 -4.52 -30.50 0.62
N ALA A 362 -3.72 -29.73 -0.09
CA ALA A 362 -3.05 -28.56 0.47
C ALA A 362 -3.49 -27.28 -0.28
N ALA A 363 -4.30 -26.45 0.39
CA ALA A 363 -4.71 -25.15 -0.09
C ALA A 363 -3.65 -24.10 0.26
N PHE A 364 -2.80 -23.78 -0.71
CA PHE A 364 -1.76 -22.77 -0.57
C PHE A 364 -2.27 -21.38 -0.90
N CYS A 365 -1.66 -20.36 -0.28
CA CYS A 365 -1.76 -19.01 -0.81
C CYS A 365 -1.34 -18.98 -2.28
N ILE A 366 -2.10 -18.27 -3.11
CA ILE A 366 -1.89 -18.10 -4.55
C ILE A 366 -0.70 -17.19 -4.90
N ASP A 367 0.05 -16.74 -3.89
CA ASP A 367 1.29 -15.99 -4.10
C ASP A 367 2.26 -16.81 -4.97
N VAL A 368 2.76 -16.19 -6.04
CA VAL A 368 3.64 -16.85 -7.03
C VAL A 368 4.91 -17.44 -6.40
N ARG A 369 5.34 -16.92 -5.25
CA ARG A 369 6.50 -17.46 -4.51
C ARG A 369 6.21 -18.81 -3.86
N SER A 370 4.94 -19.19 -3.70
CA SER A 370 4.53 -20.51 -3.21
C SER A 370 4.41 -21.56 -4.33
N GLU A 371 4.37 -21.17 -5.61
CA GLU A 371 4.28 -22.12 -6.73
C GLU A 371 5.42 -23.15 -6.75
N PRO A 372 6.71 -22.78 -6.59
CA PRO A 372 7.79 -23.75 -6.66
C PRO A 372 7.66 -24.85 -5.59
N LEU A 373 7.21 -24.48 -4.39
CA LEU A 373 7.00 -25.41 -3.29
C LEU A 373 5.84 -26.36 -3.56
N ARG A 374 4.73 -25.86 -4.11
CA ARG A 374 3.57 -26.68 -4.50
C ARG A 374 3.98 -27.76 -5.50
N ARG A 375 4.66 -27.35 -6.57
CA ARG A 375 5.17 -28.27 -7.61
C ARG A 375 6.14 -29.31 -7.03
N ALA A 376 7.07 -28.88 -6.17
CA ALA A 376 8.02 -29.78 -5.54
C ALA A 376 7.35 -30.76 -4.56
N LEU A 377 6.29 -30.34 -3.86
CA LEU A 377 5.54 -31.19 -2.94
C LEU A 377 4.76 -32.29 -3.67
N GLU A 378 4.05 -31.94 -4.75
CA GLU A 378 3.34 -32.92 -5.59
C GLU A 378 4.31 -33.91 -6.25
N ALA A 379 5.50 -33.46 -6.63
CA ALA A 379 6.56 -34.33 -7.14
C ALA A 379 7.17 -35.24 -6.06
N ALA A 380 7.33 -34.76 -4.83
CA ALA A 380 7.86 -35.54 -3.72
C ALA A 380 6.86 -36.60 -3.24
N TRP A 381 5.56 -36.30 -3.30
CA TRP A 381 4.51 -37.24 -2.90
C TRP A 381 3.27 -37.13 -3.79
N PRO A 382 3.08 -38.05 -4.75
CA PRO A 382 1.98 -38.02 -5.71
C PRO A 382 0.56 -38.14 -5.12
N ALA A 383 0.42 -38.49 -3.83
CA ALA A 383 -0.87 -38.50 -3.13
C ALA A 383 -1.23 -37.13 -2.51
N VAL A 384 -0.38 -36.11 -2.72
CA VAL A 384 -0.68 -34.72 -2.39
C VAL A 384 -1.28 -34.02 -3.60
N GLN A 385 -2.41 -33.35 -3.40
CA GLN A 385 -3.01 -32.43 -4.37
C GLN A 385 -2.91 -31.01 -3.82
N THR A 386 -2.32 -30.06 -4.57
CA THR A 386 -2.30 -28.65 -4.17
C THR A 386 -3.36 -27.83 -4.90
N VAL A 387 -3.94 -26.86 -4.19
CA VAL A 387 -4.83 -25.85 -4.77
C VAL A 387 -4.35 -24.46 -4.36
N GLY A 388 -4.63 -23.45 -5.19
CA GLY A 388 -4.29 -22.05 -4.91
C GLY A 388 -5.52 -21.27 -4.46
N CYS A 389 -5.40 -20.50 -3.38
CA CYS A 389 -6.44 -19.62 -2.86
C CYS A 389 -5.84 -18.31 -2.35
N ALA A 390 -6.63 -17.24 -2.24
CA ALA A 390 -6.13 -16.01 -1.62
C ALA A 390 -5.81 -16.25 -0.14
N GLY A 391 -4.68 -15.74 0.36
CA GLY A 391 -4.15 -16.08 1.70
C GLY A 391 -5.01 -15.67 2.91
N PHE A 392 -6.06 -14.87 2.69
CA PHE A 392 -7.08 -14.60 3.72
C PHE A 392 -8.15 -15.69 3.82
N PHE A 393 -8.15 -16.66 2.91
CA PHE A 393 -9.07 -17.79 2.83
C PHE A 393 -10.56 -17.42 2.87
N GLY A 394 -10.92 -16.21 2.44
CA GLY A 394 -12.30 -15.74 2.51
C GLY A 394 -12.75 -15.24 3.89
N LEU A 395 -11.85 -15.07 4.86
CA LEU A 395 -12.13 -14.49 6.17
C LEU A 395 -11.98 -12.95 6.13
N PRO A 396 -13.06 -12.15 6.10
CA PRO A 396 -12.98 -10.69 6.08
C PRO A 396 -12.66 -10.15 7.48
N ALA A 397 -11.53 -10.55 8.05
CA ALA A 397 -11.24 -10.40 9.47
C ALA A 397 -10.31 -9.23 9.82
N ALA A 398 -10.52 -8.68 11.00
CA ALA A 398 -9.48 -7.98 11.74
C ALA A 398 -8.98 -8.87 12.88
N TYR A 399 -7.70 -8.72 13.23
CA TYR A 399 -7.05 -9.49 14.27
C TYR A 399 -6.58 -8.62 15.42
N THR A 400 -6.82 -9.10 16.64
CA THR A 400 -6.46 -8.45 17.91
C THR A 400 -5.66 -9.42 18.80
N PRO A 401 -4.36 -9.18 19.04
CA PRO A 401 -3.58 -9.97 19.99
C PRO A 401 -4.07 -9.79 21.44
N LEU A 402 -4.09 -10.87 22.21
CA LEU A 402 -4.63 -10.89 23.58
C LEU A 402 -3.92 -9.86 24.45
N GLY A 403 -4.68 -9.09 25.23
CA GLY A 403 -4.14 -8.12 26.18
C GLY A 403 -3.52 -6.88 25.54
N THR A 404 -3.77 -6.62 24.25
CA THR A 404 -3.27 -5.42 23.56
C THR A 404 -4.43 -4.60 22.98
N PRO A 405 -4.27 -3.28 22.82
CA PRO A 405 -5.22 -2.45 22.07
C PRO A 405 -5.01 -2.52 20.55
N ALA A 406 -4.03 -3.30 20.08
CA ALA A 406 -3.68 -3.37 18.66
C ALA A 406 -4.76 -4.14 17.89
N ARG A 407 -5.29 -3.54 16.82
CA ARG A 407 -6.21 -4.17 15.88
C ARG A 407 -5.71 -3.96 14.45
N ARG A 408 -5.51 -5.03 13.70
CA ARG A 408 -5.01 -4.95 12.32
C ARG A 408 -5.85 -5.76 11.34
N PRO A 409 -5.98 -5.31 10.08
CA PRO A 409 -6.64 -6.09 9.04
C PRO A 409 -5.88 -7.40 8.75
N GLN A 410 -6.62 -8.46 8.44
CA GLN A 410 -6.12 -9.75 7.96
C GLN A 410 -6.83 -10.15 6.64
N LEU A 411 -7.19 -9.16 5.84
CA LEU A 411 -7.97 -9.28 4.61
C LEU A 411 -7.40 -8.33 3.53
N PRO A 412 -7.87 -8.37 2.26
CA PRO A 412 -7.38 -7.45 1.25
C PRO A 412 -7.58 -5.99 1.68
N GLY A 413 -6.53 -5.16 1.58
CA GLY A 413 -6.53 -3.79 2.15
C GLY A 413 -7.55 -2.81 1.57
N LEU A 414 -8.23 -3.19 0.49
CA LEU A 414 -9.32 -2.46 -0.14
C LEU A 414 -10.69 -2.70 0.53
N LEU A 415 -10.80 -3.68 1.43
CA LEU A 415 -12.05 -4.10 2.05
C LEU A 415 -12.09 -3.78 3.54
N ALA A 416 -13.29 -3.47 4.05
CA ALA A 416 -13.53 -3.31 5.48
C ALA A 416 -13.67 -4.70 6.16
N PRO A 417 -13.06 -4.91 7.35
CA PRO A 417 -13.33 -6.09 8.16
C PRO A 417 -14.81 -6.20 8.53
N ALA A 418 -15.36 -7.41 8.42
CA ALA A 418 -16.73 -7.74 8.83
C ALA A 418 -16.78 -8.67 10.05
N ILE A 419 -15.66 -9.28 10.43
CA ILE A 419 -15.54 -10.21 11.55
C ILE A 419 -14.28 -9.88 12.37
N ASP A 420 -14.28 -10.26 13.65
CA ASP A 420 -13.11 -10.11 14.53
C ASP A 420 -12.53 -11.48 14.91
N ILE A 421 -11.20 -11.53 14.91
CA ILE A 421 -10.40 -12.64 15.40
C ILE A 421 -9.59 -12.12 16.57
N THR A 422 -9.69 -12.79 17.72
CA THR A 422 -8.93 -12.42 18.92
C THR A 422 -8.16 -13.62 19.41
N ASP A 423 -6.91 -13.41 19.83
CA ASP A 423 -6.18 -14.46 20.54
C ASP A 423 -6.87 -14.81 21.87
N CYS A 424 -6.96 -16.09 22.16
CA CYS A 424 -7.40 -16.61 23.45
C CYS A 424 -6.42 -17.69 23.93
N VAL A 425 -6.24 -17.82 25.24
CA VAL A 425 -5.49 -18.90 25.86
C VAL A 425 -6.42 -20.10 26.07
N ALA A 426 -6.07 -21.29 25.58
CA ALA A 426 -6.87 -22.48 25.81
C ALA A 426 -6.88 -22.89 27.31
N PRO A 427 -8.04 -23.30 27.88
CA PRO A 427 -9.38 -23.28 27.29
C PRO A 427 -9.97 -21.86 27.27
N ALA A 428 -10.55 -21.45 26.13
CA ALA A 428 -11.05 -20.08 25.95
C ALA A 428 -12.22 -19.72 26.88
N ALA A 429 -12.97 -20.71 27.37
CA ALA A 429 -14.07 -20.50 28.31
C ALA A 429 -13.61 -20.03 29.71
N ASP A 430 -12.34 -20.21 30.05
CA ASP A 430 -11.80 -19.76 31.34
C ASP A 430 -11.46 -18.26 31.28
N ALA A 431 -12.42 -17.44 31.67
CA ALA A 431 -12.27 -15.98 31.75
C ALA A 431 -11.17 -15.54 32.73
N GLY A 432 -10.94 -16.29 33.82
CA GLY A 432 -9.89 -16.00 34.79
C GLY A 432 -8.50 -16.16 34.18
N LEU A 433 -8.31 -17.25 33.42
CA LEU A 433 -7.08 -17.50 32.67
C LEU A 433 -6.82 -16.45 31.60
N GLN A 434 -7.85 -16.04 30.83
CA GLN A 434 -7.72 -14.97 29.83
C GLN A 434 -7.22 -13.67 30.47
N GLN A 435 -7.86 -13.25 31.56
CA GLN A 435 -7.50 -12.02 32.26
C GLN A 435 -6.09 -12.09 32.85
N ALA A 436 -5.71 -13.22 33.44
CA ALA A 436 -4.38 -13.41 34.01
C ALA A 436 -3.29 -13.33 32.93
N ALA A 437 -3.51 -13.96 31.77
CA ALA A 437 -2.60 -13.91 30.64
C ALA A 437 -2.50 -12.49 30.04
N GLY A 438 -3.64 -11.83 29.85
CA GLY A 438 -3.71 -10.46 29.36
C GLY A 438 -2.96 -9.47 30.27
N ARG A 439 -3.23 -9.48 31.57
CA ARG A 439 -2.52 -8.62 32.55
C ARG A 439 -1.02 -8.91 32.57
N ALA A 440 -0.63 -10.18 32.54
CA ALA A 440 0.78 -10.56 32.53
C ALA A 440 1.51 -10.06 31.27
N ARG A 441 0.86 -10.11 30.10
CA ARG A 441 1.40 -9.56 28.86
C ARG A 441 1.52 -8.04 28.92
N GLN A 442 0.47 -7.36 29.39
CA GLN A 442 0.45 -5.89 29.54
C GLN A 442 1.59 -5.41 30.45
N ALA A 443 1.81 -6.06 31.60
CA ALA A 443 2.89 -5.72 32.51
C ALA A 443 4.27 -5.85 31.86
N ARG A 444 4.50 -6.92 31.06
CA ARG A 444 5.78 -7.12 30.34
C ARG A 444 5.98 -6.10 29.22
N LEU A 445 4.93 -5.78 28.48
CA LEU A 445 4.97 -4.74 27.45
C LEU A 445 5.23 -3.36 28.05
N ALA A 446 4.58 -3.02 29.18
CA ALA A 446 4.82 -1.78 29.91
C ALA A 446 6.27 -1.68 30.39
N MET A 447 6.82 -2.75 30.98
CA MET A 447 8.22 -2.79 31.41
C MET A 447 9.18 -2.63 30.23
N LYS A 448 8.88 -3.30 29.10
CA LYS A 448 9.69 -3.16 27.87
C LYS A 448 9.61 -1.74 27.29
N ALA A 449 8.43 -1.12 27.30
CA ALA A 449 8.23 0.26 26.86
C ALA A 449 9.02 1.25 27.73
N GLN A 450 9.02 1.06 29.06
CA GLN A 450 9.84 1.87 29.98
C GLN A 450 11.33 1.73 29.68
N TRP A 451 11.81 0.50 29.44
CA TRP A 451 13.21 0.25 29.07
C TRP A 451 13.60 0.91 27.74
N HIS A 452 12.77 0.75 26.70
CA HIS A 452 13.02 1.41 25.42
C HIS A 452 12.95 2.93 25.52
N GLY A 453 12.03 3.46 26.33
CA GLY A 453 11.99 4.87 26.69
C GLY A 453 13.33 5.33 27.24
N ALA A 454 13.84 4.67 28.29
CA ALA A 454 15.13 5.00 28.92
C ALA A 454 16.29 5.13 27.93
N SER A 455 16.37 4.24 26.93
CA SER A 455 17.42 4.30 25.89
C SER A 455 17.29 5.45 24.88
N ARG A 456 16.13 6.13 24.82
CA ARG A 456 15.83 7.19 23.85
C ARG A 456 15.80 8.59 24.45
N TRP A 457 15.81 8.73 25.78
CA TRP A 457 15.84 10.03 26.43
C TRP A 457 17.14 10.78 26.09
N PRO A 458 17.08 12.06 25.67
CA PRO A 458 18.26 12.83 25.26
C PRO A 458 19.38 12.85 26.30
N GLY A 459 19.03 12.93 27.59
CA GLY A 459 19.99 12.93 28.70
C GLY A 459 20.56 11.56 29.08
N ALA A 460 20.04 10.46 28.53
CA ALA A 460 20.44 9.10 28.88
C ALA A 460 20.94 8.27 27.69
N ALA A 461 20.65 8.67 26.45
CA ALA A 461 20.97 7.89 25.27
C ALA A 461 22.48 7.57 25.15
N PHE A 462 23.35 8.56 25.38
CA PHE A 462 24.81 8.36 25.35
C PHE A 462 25.30 7.47 26.49
N SER A 463 24.90 7.77 27.74
CA SER A 463 25.29 6.97 28.91
C SER A 463 24.76 5.52 28.84
N TYR A 464 23.59 5.31 28.23
CA TYR A 464 23.06 3.98 27.97
C TYR A 464 23.95 3.20 27.00
N VAL A 465 24.40 3.84 25.90
CA VAL A 465 25.34 3.22 24.96
C VAL A 465 26.66 2.88 25.65
N GLU A 466 27.18 3.75 26.49
CA GLU A 466 28.42 3.50 27.25
C GLU A 466 28.28 2.34 28.23
N ALA A 467 27.19 2.30 29.01
CA ALA A 467 26.97 1.28 30.03
C ALA A 467 26.55 -0.08 29.46
N ALA A 468 25.69 -0.11 28.45
CA ALA A 468 25.13 -1.34 27.87
C ALA A 468 25.87 -1.80 26.59
N GLY A 469 26.72 -0.96 26.00
CA GLY A 469 27.38 -1.21 24.72
C GLY A 469 28.29 -2.42 24.70
N LEU A 470 29.03 -2.68 25.78
CA LEU A 470 29.88 -3.88 25.89
C LEU A 470 29.04 -5.18 25.81
N GLY A 471 27.80 -5.16 26.29
CA GLY A 471 26.87 -6.29 26.16
C GLY A 471 26.45 -6.59 24.72
N TYR A 472 26.58 -5.62 23.80
CA TYR A 472 26.32 -5.82 22.37
C TYR A 472 27.45 -6.57 21.65
N LEU A 473 28.66 -6.65 22.21
CA LEU A 473 29.75 -7.44 21.61
C LEU A 473 29.36 -8.92 21.47
N ALA A 474 28.62 -9.47 22.43
CA ALA A 474 28.07 -10.82 22.34
C ALA A 474 27.03 -10.97 21.21
N LYS A 475 26.23 -9.93 20.93
CA LYS A 475 25.30 -9.92 19.79
C LYS A 475 26.05 -9.87 18.46
N LEU A 476 27.15 -9.11 18.39
CA LEU A 476 28.01 -9.04 17.21
C LEU A 476 28.71 -10.37 16.94
N GLY A 477 29.17 -11.08 17.98
CA GLY A 477 29.70 -12.44 17.83
C GLY A 477 28.68 -13.42 17.24
N ASN A 478 27.40 -13.29 17.60
CA ASN A 478 26.33 -14.10 17.00
C ASN A 478 26.04 -13.76 15.52
N TRP A 479 26.46 -12.59 15.03
CA TRP A 479 26.36 -12.24 13.61
C TRP A 479 27.43 -12.92 12.77
N ILE A 480 28.62 -13.15 13.34
CA ILE A 480 29.74 -13.84 12.66
C ILE A 480 29.45 -15.33 12.50
N LEU A 481 28.65 -15.91 13.42
CA LEU A 481 28.23 -17.32 13.41
C LEU A 481 26.70 -17.42 13.39
N PRO A 482 26.04 -17.10 12.27
CA PRO A 482 24.59 -17.13 12.19
C PRO A 482 24.08 -18.56 12.38
N ARG A 483 23.21 -18.76 13.38
CA ARG A 483 22.51 -20.03 13.62
C ARG A 483 21.14 -20.00 12.97
N ARG A 484 20.66 -21.17 12.54
CA ARG A 484 19.24 -21.33 12.22
C ARG A 484 18.41 -20.96 13.45
N ARG A 485 17.55 -19.98 13.30
CA ARG A 485 16.59 -19.54 14.32
C ARG A 485 15.20 -19.71 13.74
N GLY A 486 14.26 -20.12 14.58
CA GLY A 486 12.85 -20.12 14.20
C GLY A 486 12.38 -18.70 13.89
N ARG A 487 11.35 -18.61 13.05
CA ARG A 487 10.67 -17.36 12.72
C ARG A 487 10.23 -16.64 14.01
N ALA A 488 10.51 -15.35 14.11
CA ALA A 488 9.94 -14.54 15.18
C ALA A 488 8.42 -14.40 14.97
N ARG A 489 7.64 -14.55 16.03
CA ARG A 489 6.18 -14.35 16.02
C ARG A 489 5.87 -13.09 16.82
N ASP A 490 5.81 -11.95 16.15
CA ASP A 490 5.62 -10.64 16.77
C ASP A 490 4.29 -10.55 17.55
N ASP A 491 3.28 -11.33 17.13
CA ASP A 491 1.98 -11.44 17.81
C ASP A 491 2.06 -12.01 19.22
N LEU A 492 3.14 -12.70 19.56
CA LEU A 492 3.40 -13.25 20.89
C LEU A 492 4.35 -12.37 21.71
N GLU A 493 4.72 -11.18 21.22
CA GLU A 493 5.60 -10.27 21.94
C GLU A 493 4.97 -9.86 23.28
N GLY A 494 5.77 -9.92 24.34
CA GLY A 494 5.31 -9.72 25.71
C GLY A 494 4.51 -10.89 26.30
N MET A 495 4.10 -11.90 25.54
CA MET A 495 3.37 -13.06 26.07
C MET A 495 4.30 -13.96 26.91
N PRO A 496 3.96 -14.26 28.18
CA PRO A 496 4.71 -15.21 29.00
C PRO A 496 4.80 -16.59 28.35
N ARG A 497 5.97 -17.25 28.45
CA ARG A 497 6.24 -18.55 27.79
C ARG A 497 5.16 -19.61 28.07
N ARG A 498 4.68 -19.69 29.32
CA ARG A 498 3.64 -20.64 29.74
C ARG A 498 2.30 -20.50 29.00
N TYR A 499 2.01 -19.32 28.45
CA TYR A 499 0.77 -19.08 27.69
C TYR A 499 0.97 -19.15 26.18
N ARG A 500 2.21 -19.16 25.67
CA ARG A 500 2.47 -19.07 24.22
C ARG A 500 1.93 -20.27 23.44
N ALA A 501 2.12 -21.48 23.96
CA ALA A 501 1.61 -22.70 23.33
C ALA A 501 0.07 -22.76 23.34
N LEU A 502 -0.53 -22.23 24.41
CA LEU A 502 -1.98 -22.18 24.61
C LEU A 502 -2.67 -21.04 23.83
N CYS A 503 -1.91 -20.07 23.32
CA CYS A 503 -2.45 -18.87 22.68
C CYS A 503 -2.83 -19.17 21.22
N GLN A 504 -4.13 -19.07 20.93
CA GLN A 504 -4.69 -19.44 19.64
C GLN A 504 -5.66 -18.35 19.15
N PRO A 505 -5.63 -18.00 17.85
CA PRO A 505 -6.60 -17.08 17.28
C PRO A 505 -7.98 -17.74 17.24
N GLN A 506 -9.00 -17.01 17.69
CA GLN A 506 -10.37 -17.47 17.69
C GLN A 506 -11.29 -16.43 17.07
N LEU A 507 -12.24 -16.92 16.29
CA LEU A 507 -13.34 -16.15 15.77
C LEU A 507 -14.26 -15.72 16.93
N THR A 508 -14.49 -14.42 17.10
CA THR A 508 -15.35 -13.88 18.16
C THR A 508 -16.57 -13.19 17.59
N GLY A 509 -17.66 -13.13 18.37
CA GLY A 509 -18.85 -12.36 18.01
C GLY A 509 -19.71 -12.93 16.87
N LEU A 510 -19.53 -14.20 16.48
CA LEU A 510 -20.31 -14.86 15.43
C LEU A 510 -21.08 -16.05 15.96
N GLU A 511 -22.39 -16.04 15.74
CA GLU A 511 -23.27 -17.18 16.00
C GLU A 511 -22.95 -18.36 15.07
N THR A 512 -23.30 -19.58 15.51
CA THR A 512 -23.01 -20.82 14.76
C THR A 512 -23.62 -20.82 13.36
N GLY A 513 -24.81 -20.24 13.15
CA GLY A 513 -25.41 -20.11 11.82
C GLY A 513 -24.53 -19.31 10.85
N ALA A 514 -24.06 -18.14 11.29
CA ALA A 514 -23.16 -17.29 10.51
C ALA A 514 -21.79 -17.94 10.28
N GLN A 515 -21.31 -18.72 11.24
CA GLN A 515 -20.10 -19.55 11.09
C GLN A 515 -20.26 -20.61 9.99
N VAL A 516 -21.42 -21.28 9.93
CA VAL A 516 -21.75 -22.24 8.86
C VAL A 516 -21.85 -21.54 7.51
N ASP A 517 -22.50 -20.38 7.44
CA ASP A 517 -22.57 -19.55 6.21
C ASP A 517 -21.17 -19.19 5.69
N LEU A 518 -20.29 -18.77 6.59
CA LEU A 518 -18.92 -18.41 6.27
C LEU A 518 -18.12 -19.62 5.76
N ALA A 519 -18.15 -20.73 6.50
CA ALA A 519 -17.46 -21.96 6.11
C ALA A 519 -17.95 -22.51 4.77
N TYR A 520 -19.28 -22.47 4.53
CA TYR A 520 -19.89 -22.91 3.27
C TYR A 520 -19.35 -22.10 2.08
N ARG A 521 -19.38 -20.76 2.17
CA ARG A 521 -18.86 -19.89 1.11
C ARG A 521 -17.36 -20.12 0.85
N ILE A 522 -16.58 -20.29 1.92
CA ILE A 522 -15.14 -20.50 1.83
C ILE A 522 -14.81 -21.82 1.13
N LEU A 523 -15.44 -22.94 1.52
CA LEU A 523 -15.20 -24.24 0.89
C LEU A 523 -15.58 -24.24 -0.59
N HIS A 524 -16.70 -23.60 -0.96
CA HIS A 524 -17.06 -23.42 -2.36
C HIS A 524 -16.04 -22.57 -3.14
N ALA A 525 -15.63 -21.42 -2.58
CA ALA A 525 -14.68 -20.53 -3.23
C ALA A 525 -13.30 -21.17 -3.44
N MET A 526 -12.87 -22.07 -2.55
CA MET A 526 -11.61 -22.83 -2.69
C MET A 526 -11.74 -24.06 -3.59
N GLY A 527 -12.95 -24.43 -4.04
CA GLY A 527 -13.18 -25.68 -4.76
C GLY A 527 -13.05 -26.94 -3.88
N LEU A 528 -13.22 -26.79 -2.55
CA LEU A 528 -13.10 -27.86 -1.55
C LEU A 528 -14.46 -28.26 -0.95
N ALA A 529 -15.55 -28.06 -1.69
CA ALA A 529 -16.89 -28.47 -1.26
C ALA A 529 -17.12 -29.99 -1.34
N HIS A 530 -16.32 -30.71 -2.14
CA HIS A 530 -16.45 -32.14 -2.40
C HIS A 530 -15.09 -32.82 -2.51
N GLY A 531 -15.05 -34.15 -2.35
CA GLY A 531 -13.83 -34.94 -2.56
C GLY A 531 -12.70 -34.59 -1.59
N LEU A 532 -13.05 -34.28 -0.34
CA LEU A 532 -12.07 -33.92 0.68
C LEU A 532 -11.16 -35.09 1.02
N ALA A 533 -9.85 -34.84 1.00
CA ALA A 533 -8.86 -35.80 1.47
C ALA A 533 -8.96 -36.01 3.00
N PRO A 534 -8.42 -37.13 3.53
CA PRO A 534 -8.32 -37.34 4.96
C PRO A 534 -7.53 -36.25 5.70
N LEU A 535 -6.57 -35.62 5.04
CA LEU A 535 -5.83 -34.49 5.60
C LEU A 535 -5.94 -33.28 4.67
N VAL A 536 -6.39 -32.15 5.21
CA VAL A 536 -6.50 -30.89 4.47
C VAL A 536 -5.61 -29.83 5.12
N LEU A 537 -4.58 -29.39 4.42
CA LEU A 537 -3.64 -28.37 4.90
C LEU A 537 -4.02 -27.00 4.34
N LEU A 538 -4.28 -26.03 5.21
CA LEU A 538 -4.50 -24.62 4.87
C LEU A 538 -3.17 -23.89 5.05
N VAL A 539 -2.50 -23.57 3.94
CA VAL A 539 -1.13 -23.04 3.95
C VAL A 539 -1.15 -21.55 3.59
N GLY A 540 -1.23 -20.71 4.63
CA GLY A 540 -0.93 -19.29 4.48
C GLY A 540 0.54 -19.10 4.10
N HIS A 541 0.94 -17.90 3.68
CA HIS A 541 2.36 -17.59 3.55
C HIS A 541 2.75 -16.36 4.36
N GLY A 542 4.04 -16.25 4.61
CA GLY A 542 4.69 -15.10 5.20
C GLY A 542 6.16 -15.13 4.87
N SER A 543 6.91 -14.24 5.48
CA SER A 543 8.34 -14.08 5.27
C SER A 543 9.06 -13.95 6.61
N GLN A 544 10.39 -13.99 6.55
CA GLN A 544 11.21 -13.52 7.66
C GLN A 544 12.31 -12.63 7.12
N SER A 545 12.48 -11.47 7.76
CA SER A 545 13.54 -10.53 7.44
C SER A 545 14.02 -9.86 8.73
N ALA A 546 15.20 -9.26 8.68
CA ALA A 546 15.76 -8.50 9.80
C ALA A 546 16.06 -7.08 9.31
N ASN A 547 15.64 -6.08 10.08
CA ASN A 547 15.86 -4.66 9.76
C ASN A 547 15.34 -4.22 8.37
N ASN A 548 14.14 -4.67 8.00
CA ASN A 548 13.52 -4.34 6.73
C ASN A 548 12.25 -3.51 6.94
N ALA A 549 12.32 -2.22 6.59
CA ALA A 549 11.16 -1.32 6.67
C ALA A 549 10.00 -1.72 5.74
N HIS A 550 10.28 -2.54 4.72
CA HIS A 550 9.29 -3.06 3.77
C HIS A 550 8.91 -4.52 4.05
N ALA A 551 9.09 -5.02 5.27
CA ALA A 551 8.81 -6.42 5.62
C ALA A 551 7.39 -6.86 5.22
N ALA A 552 6.38 -6.02 5.43
CA ALA A 552 4.98 -6.32 5.07
C ALA A 552 4.78 -6.59 3.56
N ALA A 553 5.60 -5.97 2.69
CA ALA A 553 5.55 -6.21 1.25
C ALA A 553 6.04 -7.62 0.86
N LEU A 554 6.78 -8.30 1.75
CA LEU A 554 7.18 -9.69 1.58
C LEU A 554 6.16 -10.68 2.15
N ASP A 555 5.23 -10.23 2.99
CA ASP A 555 4.13 -11.04 3.49
C ASP A 555 2.95 -11.06 2.50
N CYS A 556 1.76 -11.43 2.96
CA CYS A 556 0.63 -11.67 2.07
C CYS A 556 -0.13 -10.40 1.72
N GLY A 557 -0.11 -10.01 0.45
CA GLY A 557 -0.91 -8.89 -0.05
C GLY A 557 -2.43 -9.08 0.15
N ALA A 558 -2.90 -10.33 0.07
CA ALA A 558 -4.30 -10.67 0.35
C ALA A 558 -4.66 -10.59 1.84
N CYS A 559 -3.68 -10.51 2.74
CA CYS A 559 -3.87 -10.30 4.18
C CYS A 559 -3.45 -8.88 4.61
N CYS A 560 -3.38 -7.91 3.68
CA CYS A 560 -2.93 -6.53 3.95
C CYS A 560 -1.48 -6.46 4.49
N GLY A 561 -0.57 -7.21 3.87
CA GLY A 561 0.85 -7.21 4.25
C GLY A 561 1.13 -7.94 5.57
N GLN A 562 0.21 -8.81 6.01
CA GLN A 562 0.38 -9.66 7.20
C GLN A 562 0.65 -11.11 6.79
N SER A 563 1.22 -11.91 7.71
CA SER A 563 1.32 -13.36 7.51
C SER A 563 -0.06 -14.03 7.50
N GLY A 564 -0.22 -15.03 6.65
CA GLY A 564 -1.47 -15.78 6.52
C GLY A 564 -1.74 -16.82 7.62
N ASP A 565 -0.93 -16.87 8.68
CA ASP A 565 -1.04 -17.87 9.75
C ASP A 565 -2.30 -17.69 10.61
N VAL A 566 -2.66 -16.45 10.97
CA VAL A 566 -3.88 -16.17 11.74
C VAL A 566 -5.13 -16.69 11.01
N ASN A 567 -5.23 -16.42 9.71
CA ASN A 567 -6.37 -16.85 8.90
C ASN A 567 -6.41 -18.36 8.71
N ALA A 568 -5.27 -18.98 8.40
CA ALA A 568 -5.17 -20.44 8.26
C ALA A 568 -5.59 -21.16 9.55
N ARG A 569 -5.08 -20.71 10.71
CA ARG A 569 -5.40 -21.28 12.03
C ARG A 569 -6.87 -21.10 12.38
N THR A 570 -7.42 -19.91 12.16
CA THR A 570 -8.83 -19.63 12.44
C THR A 570 -9.75 -20.50 11.58
N LEU A 571 -9.47 -20.62 10.28
CA LEU A 571 -10.28 -21.43 9.38
C LEU A 571 -10.17 -22.93 9.68
N ALA A 572 -8.97 -23.44 9.98
CA ALA A 572 -8.79 -24.85 10.35
C ALA A 572 -9.64 -25.21 11.57
N ARG A 573 -9.65 -24.35 12.60
CA ARG A 573 -10.49 -24.52 13.79
C ARG A 573 -11.98 -24.46 13.46
N LEU A 574 -12.40 -23.49 12.65
CA LEU A 574 -13.79 -23.34 12.21
C LEU A 574 -14.30 -24.61 11.52
N LEU A 575 -13.50 -25.17 10.60
CA LEU A 575 -13.86 -26.38 9.82
C LEU A 575 -13.77 -27.68 10.62
N ASN A 576 -13.01 -27.69 11.71
CA ASN A 576 -12.98 -28.81 12.67
C ASN A 576 -14.07 -28.72 13.75
N HIS A 577 -14.80 -27.60 13.86
CA HIS A 577 -15.81 -27.43 14.90
C HIS A 577 -17.06 -28.30 14.63
N PRO A 578 -17.47 -29.19 15.57
CA PRO A 578 -18.55 -30.16 15.32
C PRO A 578 -19.90 -29.55 14.92
N ALA A 579 -20.28 -28.43 15.54
CA ALA A 579 -21.53 -27.75 15.21
C ALA A 579 -21.50 -27.14 13.79
N VAL A 580 -20.33 -26.68 13.34
CA VAL A 580 -20.16 -26.14 11.98
C VAL A 580 -20.21 -27.27 10.96
N ARG A 581 -19.54 -28.40 11.22
CA ARG A 581 -19.63 -29.60 10.38
C ARG A 581 -21.06 -30.11 10.23
N SER A 582 -21.81 -30.15 11.33
CA SER A 582 -23.22 -30.55 11.33
C SER A 582 -24.08 -29.61 10.46
N GLY A 583 -23.87 -28.29 10.58
CA GLY A 583 -24.55 -27.30 9.75
C GLY A 583 -24.16 -27.35 8.27
N LEU A 584 -22.89 -27.64 7.96
CA LEU A 584 -22.42 -27.82 6.59
C LEU A 584 -23.03 -29.07 5.94
N HIS A 585 -23.14 -30.17 6.68
CA HIS A 585 -23.82 -31.38 6.22
C HIS A 585 -25.28 -31.11 5.85
N ALA A 586 -26.00 -30.34 6.69
CA ALA A 586 -27.37 -29.92 6.39
C ALA A 586 -27.50 -29.05 5.11
N ARG A 587 -26.39 -28.48 4.61
CA ARG A 587 -26.32 -27.70 3.38
C ARG A 587 -25.67 -28.43 2.21
N GLY A 588 -25.49 -29.75 2.32
CA GLY A 588 -24.97 -30.59 1.23
C GLY A 588 -23.45 -30.66 1.12
N ILE A 589 -22.70 -30.13 2.11
CA ILE A 589 -21.25 -30.32 2.21
C ILE A 589 -20.95 -31.34 3.31
N ALA A 590 -20.67 -32.58 2.91
CA ALA A 590 -20.24 -33.62 3.83
C ALA A 590 -18.71 -33.57 4.02
N ILE A 591 -18.27 -33.23 5.23
CA ILE A 591 -16.87 -33.39 5.66
C ILE A 591 -16.77 -34.77 6.33
N PRO A 592 -16.01 -35.72 5.76
CA PRO A 592 -15.84 -37.03 6.39
C PRO A 592 -15.28 -36.93 7.81
N ASP A 593 -15.68 -37.82 8.71
CA ASP A 593 -15.17 -37.84 10.10
C ASP A 593 -13.65 -38.03 10.16
N ALA A 594 -13.09 -38.76 9.18
CA ALA A 594 -11.66 -38.98 9.04
C ALA A 594 -10.91 -37.74 8.51
N THR A 595 -11.60 -36.73 7.96
CA THR A 595 -10.97 -35.52 7.44
C THR A 595 -10.61 -34.57 8.57
N VAL A 596 -9.34 -34.18 8.62
CA VAL A 596 -8.81 -33.20 9.58
C VAL A 596 -8.26 -31.99 8.81
N PHE A 597 -8.66 -30.79 9.22
CA PHE A 597 -8.07 -29.54 8.71
C PHE A 597 -6.91 -29.11 9.60
N MET A 598 -5.77 -28.77 8.99
CA MET A 598 -4.57 -28.30 9.68
C MET A 598 -4.10 -26.98 9.09
N ALA A 599 -3.62 -26.08 9.92
CA ALA A 599 -3.07 -24.81 9.48
C ALA A 599 -1.55 -24.87 9.35
N ALA A 600 -1.02 -24.22 8.32
CA ALA A 600 0.41 -24.07 8.13
C ALA A 600 0.76 -22.70 7.56
N LEU A 601 2.03 -22.35 7.66
CA LEU A 601 2.63 -21.16 7.08
C LEU A 601 3.83 -21.57 6.22
N HIS A 602 3.77 -21.27 4.93
CA HIS A 602 4.93 -21.29 4.07
C HIS A 602 5.73 -19.99 4.23
N ASN A 603 6.97 -20.11 4.70
CA ASN A 603 7.90 -19.00 4.70
C ASN A 603 8.56 -18.85 3.33
N THR A 604 8.12 -17.86 2.54
CA THR A 604 8.58 -17.67 1.15
C THR A 604 10.04 -17.20 1.04
N THR A 605 10.70 -16.89 2.16
CA THR A 605 12.13 -16.51 2.18
C THR A 605 13.05 -17.67 2.50
N THR A 606 12.56 -18.72 3.18
CA THR A 606 13.35 -19.92 3.51
C THR A 606 12.86 -21.20 2.84
N ASP A 607 11.69 -21.15 2.19
CA ASP A 607 10.94 -22.28 1.67
C ASP A 607 10.71 -23.37 2.76
N GLU A 608 10.58 -22.95 4.02
CA GLU A 608 10.22 -23.82 5.15
C GLU A 608 8.71 -23.71 5.40
N VAL A 609 8.07 -24.83 5.75
CA VAL A 609 6.65 -24.87 6.13
C VAL A 609 6.53 -25.12 7.62
N GLU A 610 6.03 -24.12 8.33
CA GLU A 610 5.69 -24.19 9.74
C GLU A 610 4.24 -24.65 9.86
N VAL A 611 4.01 -25.87 10.34
CA VAL A 611 2.65 -26.36 10.60
C VAL A 611 2.27 -26.07 12.05
N PHE A 612 1.05 -25.59 12.26
CA PHE A 612 0.58 -25.13 13.56
C PHE A 612 -0.25 -26.17 14.31
N ASP A 613 -0.18 -26.00 15.64
CA ASP A 613 -1.00 -26.57 16.71
C ASP A 613 -0.63 -27.98 17.23
N GLU A 614 -0.72 -28.06 18.57
CA GLU A 614 -0.57 -29.23 19.43
C GLU A 614 -1.88 -30.06 19.49
N ASP A 615 -3.01 -29.48 19.08
CA ASP A 615 -4.30 -30.17 18.88
C ASP A 615 -4.22 -31.24 17.78
N VAL A 616 -3.21 -31.14 16.91
CA VAL A 616 -2.85 -32.15 15.91
C VAL A 616 -2.56 -33.50 16.56
N ALA A 617 -1.95 -33.56 17.74
CA ALA A 617 -1.76 -34.84 18.42
C ALA A 617 -3.09 -35.48 18.87
N GLU A 618 -4.09 -34.65 19.20
CA GLU A 618 -5.43 -35.10 19.58
C GLU A 618 -6.29 -35.50 18.37
N LEU A 619 -6.22 -34.70 17.31
CA LEU A 619 -6.94 -34.91 16.05
C LEU A 619 -6.32 -36.03 15.19
N LEU A 620 -5.01 -36.27 15.32
CA LEU A 620 -4.30 -37.37 14.67
C LEU A 620 -4.22 -38.64 15.54
N ARG A 621 -4.96 -38.76 16.65
CA ARG A 621 -4.95 -39.98 17.49
C ARG A 621 -5.17 -41.29 16.70
N PRO A 622 -5.93 -41.35 15.60
CA PRO A 622 -5.96 -42.55 14.76
C PRO A 622 -4.57 -42.84 14.16
N HIS A 623 -4.04 -44.05 14.36
CA HIS A 623 -2.70 -44.45 13.89
C HIS A 623 -2.45 -44.13 12.40
N ALA A 624 -3.46 -44.27 11.54
CA ALA A 624 -3.38 -43.96 10.12
C ALA A 624 -3.10 -42.47 9.83
N ALA A 625 -3.62 -41.56 10.67
CA ALA A 625 -3.39 -40.13 10.53
C ALA A 625 -1.95 -39.73 10.93
N GLN A 626 -1.36 -40.43 11.92
CA GLN A 626 0.03 -40.20 12.35
C GLN A 626 1.07 -40.64 11.32
N GLY A 627 0.82 -41.75 10.61
CA GLY A 627 1.68 -42.21 9.52
C GLY A 627 1.69 -41.21 8.37
N ARG A 628 0.49 -40.79 7.94
CA ARG A 628 0.29 -39.77 6.91
C ARG A 628 0.95 -38.44 7.26
N TRP A 629 0.84 -38.02 8.52
CA TRP A 629 1.46 -36.81 9.03
C TRP A 629 2.99 -36.86 8.94
N ARG A 630 3.62 -37.96 9.39
CA ARG A 630 5.07 -38.14 9.28
C ARG A 630 5.53 -38.07 7.82
N GLN A 631 4.83 -38.76 6.92
CA GLN A 631 5.12 -38.71 5.50
C GLN A 631 4.95 -37.30 4.91
N LEU A 632 3.93 -36.55 5.34
CA LEU A 632 3.75 -35.15 4.94
C LEU A 632 4.92 -34.28 5.40
N GLN A 633 5.40 -34.44 6.64
CA GLN A 633 6.55 -33.69 7.15
C GLN A 633 7.82 -33.94 6.32
N ASP A 634 8.08 -35.20 5.98
CA ASP A 634 9.23 -35.57 5.14
C ASP A 634 9.08 -34.98 3.72
N ALA A 635 7.88 -35.07 3.13
CA ALA A 635 7.61 -34.51 1.81
C ALA A 635 7.76 -32.98 1.78
N LEU A 636 7.29 -32.26 2.81
CA LEU A 636 7.47 -30.81 2.95
C LEU A 636 8.94 -30.43 3.09
N ALA A 637 9.71 -31.19 3.88
CA ALA A 637 11.14 -30.95 4.05
C ALA A 637 11.94 -31.19 2.75
N GLN A 638 11.60 -32.27 2.02
CA GLN A 638 12.17 -32.57 0.71
C GLN A 638 11.83 -31.48 -0.31
N ALA A 639 10.56 -31.08 -0.40
CA ALA A 639 10.09 -30.03 -1.31
C ALA A 639 10.81 -28.70 -1.05
N GLY A 640 10.89 -28.27 0.22
CA GLY A 640 11.64 -27.06 0.59
C GLY A 640 13.13 -27.16 0.24
N SER A 641 13.76 -28.32 0.43
CA SER A 641 15.15 -28.53 0.02
C SER A 641 15.34 -28.47 -1.50
N GLN A 642 14.39 -28.97 -2.28
CA GLN A 642 14.42 -28.89 -3.74
C GLN A 642 14.30 -27.44 -4.21
N VAL A 643 13.34 -26.68 -3.67
CA VAL A 643 13.13 -25.27 -4.05
C VAL A 643 14.37 -24.43 -3.70
N ARG A 644 14.96 -24.63 -2.51
CA ARG A 644 16.21 -23.93 -2.15
C ARG A 644 17.34 -24.23 -3.13
N ARG A 645 17.47 -25.47 -3.62
CA ARG A 645 18.45 -25.83 -4.66
C ARG A 645 18.14 -25.17 -6.01
N GLU A 646 16.86 -25.06 -6.38
CA GLU A 646 16.42 -24.36 -7.61
C GLU A 646 16.75 -22.86 -7.55
N ARG A 647 16.62 -22.23 -6.37
CA ARG A 647 16.90 -20.80 -6.18
C ARG A 647 18.38 -20.46 -6.04
N ALA A 648 19.19 -21.36 -5.48
CA ALA A 648 20.59 -21.10 -5.14
C ALA A 648 21.45 -20.49 -6.27
N PRO A 649 21.31 -20.87 -7.56
CA PRO A 649 22.11 -20.26 -8.63
C PRO A 649 21.79 -18.80 -8.94
N ARG A 650 20.70 -18.24 -8.37
CA ARG A 650 20.25 -16.85 -8.59
C ARG A 650 20.53 -15.93 -7.40
N LEU A 651 21.12 -16.46 -6.32
CA LEU A 651 21.52 -15.74 -5.11
C LEU A 651 23.05 -15.59 -5.11
#